data_AF-A0A8H8RPU7-F1
#
_entry.id   AF-A0A8H8RPU7-F1
#
_cell.length_a   1.000
_cell.length_b   1.000
_cell.length_c   1.000
_cell.angle_alpha   90.00
_cell.angle_beta   90.00
_cell.angle_gamma   90.00
#
_symmetry.space_group_name_H-M   'P 1'
#
loop_
_entity.id
_entity.type
_entity.pdbx_description
1 polymer ?
#
loop_
_entity_poly.entity_id
_entity_poly.type
_entity_poly.pdbx_seq_one_letter_code
_entity_poly.pdbx_strand_id
1 'polypeptide(L)'
;MHFFCLSPKQCLILLPFLLSLPIDTLAFKYDRRAIGSCADDETGEEASTSDAPTSKQAAGLGVEFETAQIRLGSASGDCSPADTTASKGKVIGGRQGTNWQLTTDVLERNILDAEYILDGTTIKIGSGDAAKAAAAVVADLAKWDPSKEMNPNSVNVDGAKCNPWMVTDPEEAGGSGNFLWAPQVTAALPLEAISDLFARNAANQAHALLPKLNGQGKRGRVSQQMVSVTKEFFQSSPNGITSSAVKDDVLGFFSLIMSYAKAARYEDEGQSPKMLTTIMPRTDFTTIFAQVKAAVPGTLYDIVKVLACYKTSGTTVVIDTDYCSGTVQSPITGTKIDSQTFTLTYTETESLKVSDWIKSIESSLAPDALTTLDDKILRGQVGALGPVLENLYRTSNRAVPLFEFRNLQNAKSGDFVTRVNSYEQAIIDYHKAHLNVPREITKTFTKYRHIRRDLNGTACEFPVLADDTSSTHLTTTVSMSNSTTHPHTTSKPKKTSRTLPPTTTKSKVPTCYLQGQDPDEGITTQGCVCGSSTLPLITNTAFTVMTESCSYTAMPSSSVANPITIETEHYTVNCQACTLVGGIAEAPTCTSVSGCTTTAASSSTPTFAVFLSNNSLPIGDEGDANSGKDMRDAVYSKLKALCPDTANSCDSKTTADIDEIPTVVDGGVEYEKLSFTISDSSYGSSKELEQMLAAAVATWQQATSKSCQVVEFKDEPDETISGCGKSPVKRSLPSRLELARRNESRGLLAARSPSIEERLCDGCAPAVEECTYQATICAGPDHINPILAGKDGAYSNHMNIQLGWKLDGDSAFDTFLCEAIVDGLSAAAMAVAPELAGPEVFEELEFQSLCADMEEQFGS
;
A
#
# COMPACT_ATOMS: atom_id res chain seq x y z
N MET A 1 -4.30 -52.55 -14.14
CA MET A 1 -3.37 -53.70 -14.04
C MET A 1 -3.72 -54.48 -12.77
N HIS A 2 -4.01 -55.79 -12.93
CA HIS A 2 -4.30 -56.84 -11.94
C HIS A 2 -5.48 -56.62 -10.96
N PHE A 3 -6.69 -56.96 -11.44
CA PHE A 3 -7.86 -57.29 -10.62
C PHE A 3 -8.01 -58.82 -10.54
N PHE A 4 -8.19 -59.38 -9.34
CA PHE A 4 -8.69 -60.74 -9.16
C PHE A 4 -10.23 -60.74 -9.06
N CYS A 5 -10.86 -61.56 -9.89
CA CYS A 5 -12.28 -61.89 -9.82
C CYS A 5 -12.59 -62.80 -8.63
N LEU A 6 -13.55 -62.45 -7.78
CA LEU A 6 -14.23 -63.39 -6.89
C LEU A 6 -15.52 -63.88 -7.58
N SER A 7 -15.78 -65.18 -7.52
CA SER A 7 -16.89 -65.81 -8.23
C SER A 7 -18.21 -65.74 -7.44
N PRO A 8 -19.38 -65.75 -8.13
CA PRO A 8 -20.71 -65.64 -7.50
C PRO A 8 -21.04 -66.72 -6.45
N LYS A 9 -20.29 -67.83 -6.40
CA LYS A 9 -20.52 -68.93 -5.45
C LYS A 9 -20.05 -68.62 -4.03
N GLN A 10 -19.18 -67.61 -3.83
CA GLN A 10 -18.71 -67.24 -2.49
C GLN A 10 -19.67 -66.29 -1.74
N CYS A 11 -20.61 -65.64 -2.45
CA CYS A 11 -21.65 -64.81 -1.81
C CYS A 11 -22.74 -65.63 -1.09
N LEU A 12 -22.98 -66.90 -1.45
CA LEU A 12 -24.07 -67.68 -0.87
C LEU A 12 -23.74 -68.33 0.48
N ILE A 13 -22.47 -68.39 0.88
CA ILE A 13 -22.05 -69.09 2.12
C ILE A 13 -22.12 -68.17 3.36
N LEU A 14 -22.24 -66.85 3.17
CA LEU A 14 -22.29 -65.89 4.29
C LEU A 14 -23.71 -65.50 4.74
N LEU A 15 -24.76 -65.91 4.00
CA LEU A 15 -26.14 -65.57 4.33
C LEU A 15 -26.69 -66.16 5.65
N PRO A 16 -26.34 -67.39 6.09
CA PRO A 16 -26.88 -67.95 7.32
C PRO A 16 -26.21 -67.41 8.60
N PHE A 17 -25.05 -66.74 8.48
CA PHE A 17 -24.35 -66.14 9.63
C PHE A 17 -24.91 -64.76 10.02
N LEU A 18 -25.60 -64.08 9.10
CA LEU A 18 -26.21 -62.77 9.34
C LEU A 18 -27.62 -62.83 9.95
N LEU A 19 -28.26 -64.01 9.96
CA LEU A 19 -29.64 -64.21 10.42
C LEU A 19 -29.76 -64.76 11.86
N SER A 20 -28.65 -64.90 12.59
CA SER A 20 -28.62 -65.53 13.92
C SER A 20 -28.17 -64.62 15.08
N LEU A 21 -28.18 -63.30 14.88
CA LEU A 21 -27.96 -62.35 15.98
C LEU A 21 -29.27 -62.03 16.72
N PRO A 22 -29.30 -62.08 18.07
CA PRO A 22 -30.50 -61.82 18.87
C PRO A 22 -30.92 -60.34 18.78
N ILE A 23 -32.23 -60.11 18.63
CA ILE A 23 -32.86 -58.80 18.33
C ILE A 23 -32.94 -57.86 19.55
N ASP A 24 -32.56 -58.28 20.76
CA ASP A 24 -32.78 -57.49 21.99
C ASP A 24 -31.58 -56.67 22.52
N THR A 25 -30.63 -56.26 21.66
CA THR A 25 -29.54 -55.32 22.06
C THR A 25 -29.29 -54.20 21.05
N LEU A 26 -30.32 -53.78 20.31
CA LEU A 26 -30.28 -52.58 19.47
C LEU A 26 -31.37 -51.59 19.88
N ALA A 27 -31.36 -51.18 21.15
CA ALA A 27 -31.73 -49.81 21.45
C ALA A 27 -30.61 -48.92 20.85
N PHE A 28 -30.78 -48.54 19.59
CA PHE A 28 -30.01 -47.46 18.99
C PHE A 28 -30.25 -46.21 19.86
N LYS A 29 -29.36 -45.97 20.83
CA LYS A 29 -29.04 -44.59 21.21
C LYS A 29 -28.65 -43.93 19.91
N TYR A 30 -29.51 -43.02 19.46
CA TYR A 30 -29.24 -42.14 18.34
C TYR A 30 -28.11 -41.22 18.78
N ASP A 31 -26.88 -41.72 18.68
CA ASP A 31 -25.67 -40.96 18.90
C ASP A 31 -25.57 -39.98 17.73
N ARG A 32 -26.17 -38.79 17.90
CA ARG A 32 -25.89 -37.60 17.10
C ARG A 32 -24.39 -37.36 17.22
N ARG A 33 -23.60 -38.02 16.37
CA ARG A 33 -22.25 -37.55 16.07
C ARG A 33 -22.40 -36.20 15.40
N ALA A 34 -22.32 -35.16 16.22
CA ALA A 34 -21.94 -33.81 15.84
C ALA A 34 -20.58 -33.88 15.14
N ILE A 35 -20.58 -34.17 13.84
CA ILE A 35 -19.53 -33.67 12.96
C ILE A 35 -19.97 -32.25 12.67
N GLY A 36 -19.37 -31.33 13.42
CA GLY A 36 -19.65 -29.89 13.40
C GLY A 36 -19.65 -29.35 11.97
N SER A 37 -20.84 -28.99 11.54
CA SER A 37 -21.09 -27.96 10.55
C SER A 37 -21.36 -26.72 11.38
N CYS A 38 -20.35 -25.87 11.60
CA CYS A 38 -20.60 -24.50 12.06
C CYS A 38 -21.30 -23.81 10.90
N ALA A 39 -22.62 -23.74 10.96
CA ALA A 39 -23.43 -23.10 9.93
C ALA A 39 -24.64 -22.45 10.60
N ASP A 40 -24.86 -21.25 10.09
CA ASP A 40 -25.98 -20.33 10.27
C ASP A 40 -25.81 -19.42 11.49
N ASP A 41 -25.39 -18.19 11.19
CA ASP A 41 -25.29 -17.04 12.09
C ASP A 41 -26.59 -16.21 11.99
N GLU A 42 -27.21 -15.85 13.12
CA GLU A 42 -28.40 -14.99 13.19
C GLU A 42 -28.06 -13.60 13.77
N THR A 43 -29.00 -12.63 13.87
CA THR A 43 -28.89 -11.21 13.36
C THR A 43 -28.91 -9.96 14.26
N GLY A 44 -27.96 -9.03 14.07
CA GLY A 44 -27.87 -7.60 14.42
C GLY A 44 -26.46 -7.04 14.61
N GLU A 45 -26.35 -5.78 14.97
CA GLU A 45 -25.18 -4.93 14.65
C GLU A 45 -23.82 -5.53 15.11
N GLU A 46 -22.92 -5.79 14.15
CA GLU A 46 -21.50 -5.98 14.45
C GLU A 46 -20.91 -4.63 14.84
N ALA A 47 -20.79 -4.37 16.13
CA ALA A 47 -19.72 -3.50 16.57
C ALA A 47 -18.42 -4.23 16.22
N SER A 48 -17.65 -3.69 15.25
CA SER A 48 -16.25 -4.05 14.95
C SER A 48 -15.67 -4.98 16.00
N THR A 49 -15.73 -6.29 15.76
CA THR A 49 -15.18 -7.27 16.69
C THR A 49 -13.71 -6.93 16.88
N SER A 50 -13.23 -7.00 18.13
CA SER A 50 -11.84 -6.64 18.45
C SER A 50 -10.81 -7.54 17.77
N ASP A 51 -11.24 -8.64 17.13
CA ASP A 51 -10.37 -9.49 16.34
C ASP A 51 -9.84 -8.75 15.09
N ALA A 52 -10.57 -7.77 14.56
CA ALA A 52 -10.14 -6.99 13.41
C ALA A 52 -8.99 -6.04 13.77
N PRO A 53 -7.88 -6.03 13.01
CA PRO A 53 -6.83 -5.03 13.18
C PRO A 53 -7.28 -3.58 12.85
N THR A 54 -6.67 -2.57 13.49
CA THR A 54 -7.09 -1.14 13.44
C THR A 54 -6.34 -0.26 12.45
N SER A 55 -6.82 0.98 12.29
CA SER A 55 -6.24 2.13 11.55
C SER A 55 -4.76 2.46 11.82
N LYS A 56 -4.13 1.84 12.82
CA LYS A 56 -2.69 1.92 13.00
C LYS A 56 -2.06 1.09 11.90
N GLN A 57 -1.36 1.73 10.98
CA GLN A 57 -0.79 1.11 9.78
C GLN A 57 0.12 -0.13 10.01
N ALA A 58 0.40 -0.57 11.24
CA ALA A 58 1.16 -1.78 11.53
C ALA A 58 0.27 -3.03 11.56
N ALA A 59 0.66 -4.06 10.79
CA ALA A 59 -0.08 -5.33 10.72
C ALA A 59 -0.43 -5.94 12.08
N GLY A 60 -1.74 -6.11 12.34
CA GLY A 60 -2.28 -6.84 13.47
C GLY A 60 -2.58 -8.31 13.18
N LEU A 61 -2.91 -9.05 14.24
CA LEU A 61 -3.34 -10.46 14.16
C LEU A 61 -4.54 -10.71 15.08
N GLY A 62 -5.71 -10.84 14.48
CA GLY A 62 -6.92 -11.32 15.10
C GLY A 62 -7.00 -12.83 15.09
N VAL A 63 -7.45 -13.43 16.19
CA VAL A 63 -7.83 -14.85 16.18
C VAL A 63 -9.09 -15.04 17.00
N GLU A 64 -10.11 -15.61 16.37
CA GLU A 64 -11.34 -16.02 17.04
C GLU A 64 -11.30 -17.54 17.24
N PHE A 65 -11.72 -17.99 18.41
CA PHE A 65 -11.99 -19.38 18.70
C PHE A 65 -13.46 -19.48 19.06
N GLU A 66 -14.27 -19.96 18.13
CA GLU A 66 -15.71 -20.16 18.35
C GLU A 66 -15.99 -21.61 18.76
N THR A 67 -16.99 -21.84 19.62
CA THR A 67 -17.46 -23.20 19.89
C THR A 67 -18.97 -23.25 20.08
N ALA A 68 -19.62 -24.15 19.33
CA ALA A 68 -21.02 -24.49 19.54
C ALA A 68 -21.25 -25.44 20.73
N GLN A 69 -20.18 -25.83 21.45
CA GLN A 69 -20.25 -26.75 22.60
C GLN A 69 -20.40 -26.03 23.94
N ILE A 70 -20.44 -24.69 23.91
CA ILE A 70 -20.72 -23.85 25.07
C ILE A 70 -21.83 -22.89 24.64
N ARG A 71 -23.07 -23.26 24.99
CA ARG A 71 -24.27 -22.50 24.64
C ARG A 71 -24.83 -21.81 25.87
N LEU A 72 -25.31 -20.59 25.69
CA LEU A 72 -26.01 -19.82 26.70
C LEU A 72 -27.47 -19.61 26.27
N GLY A 73 -28.41 -20.07 27.09
CA GLY A 73 -29.84 -19.77 26.96
C GLY A 73 -30.27 -18.69 27.95
N SER A 74 -31.21 -17.82 27.55
CA SER A 74 -31.77 -16.83 28.48
C SER A 74 -32.43 -17.52 29.68
N ALA A 75 -32.09 -17.11 30.92
CA ALA A 75 -32.69 -17.70 32.11
C ALA A 75 -34.22 -17.48 32.18
N SER A 76 -34.73 -16.41 31.58
CA SER A 76 -36.17 -16.11 31.54
C SER A 76 -36.91 -16.90 30.45
N GLY A 77 -36.21 -17.39 29.44
CA GLY A 77 -36.81 -17.97 28.23
C GLY A 77 -37.48 -16.93 27.29
N ASP A 78 -37.62 -15.68 27.72
CA ASP A 78 -38.40 -14.64 27.02
C ASP A 78 -37.51 -13.60 26.31
N CYS A 79 -36.24 -13.91 26.04
CA CYS A 79 -35.36 -12.99 25.32
C CYS A 79 -35.84 -12.83 23.88
N SER A 80 -35.93 -11.59 23.39
CA SER A 80 -36.29 -11.35 21.99
C SER A 80 -35.09 -11.67 21.07
N PRO A 81 -35.32 -12.01 19.78
CA PRO A 81 -34.23 -12.19 18.84
C PRO A 81 -33.32 -10.96 18.72
N ALA A 82 -33.90 -9.75 18.81
CA ALA A 82 -33.15 -8.49 18.78
C ALA A 82 -32.28 -8.27 20.03
N ASP A 83 -32.78 -8.62 21.22
CA ASP A 83 -32.00 -8.48 22.46
C ASP A 83 -30.92 -9.57 22.61
N THR A 84 -31.20 -10.80 22.15
CA THR A 84 -30.20 -11.89 22.04
C THR A 84 -29.06 -11.41 21.16
N THR A 85 -29.43 -10.91 20.01
CA THR A 85 -28.53 -10.34 19.03
C THR A 85 -27.66 -9.21 19.52
N ALA A 86 -28.23 -8.28 20.29
CA ALA A 86 -27.52 -7.14 20.84
C ALA A 86 -26.46 -7.57 21.86
N SER A 87 -26.49 -8.84 22.25
CA SER A 87 -25.46 -9.47 23.07
C SER A 87 -24.26 -9.94 22.23
N LYS A 88 -24.32 -10.04 20.89
CA LYS A 88 -23.15 -10.42 20.07
C LYS A 88 -21.93 -9.53 20.36
N GLY A 89 -20.76 -10.13 20.47
CA GLY A 89 -19.49 -9.46 20.79
C GLY A 89 -19.41 -8.91 22.22
N LYS A 90 -20.41 -9.14 23.10
CA LYS A 90 -20.37 -8.69 24.49
C LYS A 90 -19.67 -9.70 25.38
N VAL A 91 -18.94 -9.21 26.38
CA VAL A 91 -18.10 -10.03 27.27
C VAL A 91 -18.96 -10.89 28.21
N ILE A 92 -18.64 -12.17 28.32
CA ILE A 92 -19.28 -13.13 29.22
C ILE A 92 -18.65 -13.01 30.61
N GLY A 93 -19.41 -12.60 31.61
CA GLY A 93 -19.04 -12.65 33.03
C GLY A 93 -17.79 -11.84 33.37
N GLY A 94 -17.51 -10.75 32.63
CA GLY A 94 -16.29 -9.96 32.77
C GLY A 94 -15.00 -10.73 32.43
N ARG A 95 -15.09 -11.82 31.67
CA ARG A 95 -13.96 -12.68 31.30
C ARG A 95 -13.16 -12.06 30.15
N GLN A 96 -12.20 -11.24 30.53
CA GLN A 96 -11.28 -10.57 29.61
C GLN A 96 -9.90 -10.42 30.26
N GLY A 97 -8.88 -10.18 29.45
CA GLY A 97 -7.53 -9.92 29.90
C GLY A 97 -6.73 -9.14 28.87
N THR A 98 -5.40 -9.10 29.03
CA THR A 98 -4.53 -8.44 28.06
C THR A 98 -4.64 -9.13 26.70
N ASN A 99 -5.17 -8.40 25.71
CA ASN A 99 -5.32 -8.81 24.31
C ASN A 99 -6.24 -10.02 24.07
N TRP A 100 -7.15 -10.32 25.01
CA TRP A 100 -8.17 -11.34 24.78
C TRP A 100 -9.47 -11.08 25.56
N GLN A 101 -10.57 -11.58 25.03
CA GLN A 101 -11.88 -11.55 25.68
C GLN A 101 -12.69 -12.81 25.35
N LEU A 102 -13.53 -13.26 26.27
CA LEU A 102 -14.56 -14.27 26.02
C LEU A 102 -15.88 -13.52 25.77
N THR A 103 -16.38 -13.60 24.54
CA THR A 103 -17.60 -12.93 24.11
C THR A 103 -18.67 -13.94 23.70
N THR A 104 -19.85 -13.42 23.41
CA THR A 104 -20.96 -14.19 22.85
C THR A 104 -21.08 -13.97 21.35
N ASP A 105 -21.28 -15.05 20.63
CA ASP A 105 -21.74 -15.08 19.26
C ASP A 105 -23.22 -15.51 19.18
N VAL A 106 -23.87 -15.40 18.02
CA VAL A 106 -25.29 -15.67 17.84
C VAL A 106 -25.51 -16.59 16.62
N LEU A 107 -25.62 -17.90 16.85
CA LEU A 107 -25.98 -18.85 15.79
C LEU A 107 -27.49 -19.11 15.67
N GLU A 108 -28.22 -19.17 16.79
CA GLU A 108 -29.63 -19.55 16.80
C GLU A 108 -30.49 -18.55 17.59
N ARG A 109 -31.79 -18.49 17.26
CA ARG A 109 -32.74 -17.58 17.93
C ARG A 109 -32.73 -17.86 19.42
N ASN A 110 -32.37 -16.84 20.20
CA ASN A 110 -32.35 -16.87 21.66
C ASN A 110 -31.28 -17.76 22.30
N ILE A 111 -30.26 -18.17 21.54
CA ILE A 111 -29.10 -18.90 22.03
C ILE A 111 -27.85 -18.11 21.66
N LEU A 112 -26.93 -17.99 22.61
CA LEU A 112 -25.60 -17.45 22.36
C LEU A 112 -24.57 -18.58 22.40
N ASP A 113 -23.60 -18.54 21.52
CA ASP A 113 -22.41 -19.40 21.60
C ASP A 113 -21.25 -18.63 22.21
N ALA A 114 -20.34 -19.33 22.89
CA ALA A 114 -19.16 -18.69 23.44
C ALA A 114 -18.03 -18.64 22.40
N GLU A 115 -17.35 -17.50 22.33
CA GLU A 115 -16.17 -17.31 21.48
C GLU A 115 -15.05 -16.63 22.28
N TYR A 116 -13.81 -17.08 22.11
CA TYR A 116 -12.65 -16.31 22.58
C TYR A 116 -12.09 -15.50 21.42
N ILE A 117 -11.97 -14.20 21.62
CA ILE A 117 -11.33 -13.28 20.68
C ILE A 117 -9.93 -12.93 21.20
N LEU A 118 -8.92 -13.11 20.36
CA LEU A 118 -7.62 -12.47 20.49
C LEU A 118 -7.63 -11.18 19.68
N ASP A 119 -7.40 -10.07 20.38
CA ASP A 119 -7.64 -8.72 19.86
C ASP A 119 -6.58 -8.29 18.85
N GLY A 120 -6.94 -8.28 17.56
CA GLY A 120 -6.06 -7.90 16.45
C GLY A 120 -5.75 -6.40 16.39
N THR A 121 -6.54 -5.57 17.08
CA THR A 121 -6.26 -4.13 17.20
C THR A 121 -5.01 -3.87 18.02
N THR A 122 -4.76 -4.71 19.04
CA THR A 122 -3.65 -4.57 20.00
C THR A 122 -2.51 -5.55 19.72
N ILE A 123 -2.80 -6.76 19.26
CA ILE A 123 -1.79 -7.76 18.91
C ILE A 123 -1.16 -7.39 17.56
N LYS A 124 0.15 -7.14 17.57
CA LYS A 124 0.93 -6.88 16.35
C LYS A 124 1.75 -8.09 15.95
N ILE A 125 1.77 -8.37 14.65
CA ILE A 125 2.49 -9.52 14.09
C ILE A 125 3.97 -9.45 14.48
N GLY A 126 4.53 -10.58 14.94
CA GLY A 126 5.93 -10.72 15.34
C GLY A 126 6.25 -10.23 16.74
N SER A 127 5.27 -9.71 17.50
CA SER A 127 5.44 -9.35 18.91
C SER A 127 5.48 -10.57 19.84
N GLY A 128 4.92 -11.70 19.39
CA GLY A 128 4.68 -12.88 20.21
C GLY A 128 3.53 -12.72 21.22
N ASP A 129 2.77 -11.62 21.16
CA ASP A 129 1.67 -11.37 22.08
C ASP A 129 0.45 -12.26 21.80
N ALA A 130 0.26 -12.68 20.54
CA ALA A 130 -0.81 -13.61 20.17
C ALA A 130 -0.70 -14.94 20.94
N ALA A 131 0.51 -15.50 21.02
CA ALA A 131 0.79 -16.74 21.75
C ALA A 131 0.56 -16.59 23.26
N LYS A 132 0.90 -15.42 23.83
CA LYS A 132 0.67 -15.13 25.25
C LYS A 132 -0.83 -15.00 25.55
N ALA A 133 -1.57 -14.31 24.68
CA ALA A 133 -3.02 -14.15 24.81
C ALA A 133 -3.72 -15.52 24.69
N ALA A 134 -3.31 -16.35 23.73
CA ALA A 134 -3.79 -17.74 23.61
C ALA A 134 -3.51 -18.57 24.88
N ALA A 135 -2.32 -18.44 25.48
CA ALA A 135 -2.00 -19.13 26.73
C ALA A 135 -2.87 -18.65 27.91
N ALA A 136 -3.18 -17.35 27.95
CA ALA A 136 -4.08 -16.78 28.95
C ALA A 136 -5.52 -17.28 28.78
N VAL A 137 -6.01 -17.38 27.54
CA VAL A 137 -7.31 -18.01 27.22
C VAL A 137 -7.38 -19.46 27.70
N VAL A 138 -6.32 -20.25 27.49
CA VAL A 138 -6.26 -21.64 27.97
C VAL A 138 -6.35 -21.70 29.50
N ALA A 139 -5.64 -20.81 30.20
CA ALA A 139 -5.71 -20.71 31.65
C ALA A 139 -7.10 -20.27 32.13
N ASP A 140 -7.75 -19.35 31.41
CA ASP A 140 -9.09 -18.86 31.73
C ASP A 140 -10.15 -19.95 31.56
N LEU A 141 -10.14 -20.66 30.44
CA LEU A 141 -11.07 -21.76 30.17
C LEU A 141 -10.94 -22.88 31.21
N ALA A 142 -9.70 -23.22 31.61
CA ALA A 142 -9.45 -24.21 32.65
C ALA A 142 -9.97 -23.76 34.03
N LYS A 143 -9.98 -22.45 34.30
CA LYS A 143 -10.51 -21.86 35.53
C LYS A 143 -12.04 -21.76 35.51
N TRP A 144 -12.63 -21.42 34.36
CA TRP A 144 -14.08 -21.34 34.20
C TRP A 144 -14.75 -22.71 34.27
N ASP A 145 -14.21 -23.66 33.50
CA ASP A 145 -14.75 -24.99 33.28
C ASP A 145 -16.28 -25.05 33.26
N PRO A 146 -16.94 -24.56 32.20
CA PRO A 146 -18.40 -24.40 32.16
C PRO A 146 -19.16 -25.72 32.41
N SER A 147 -18.49 -26.85 32.23
CA SER A 147 -18.97 -28.21 32.49
C SER A 147 -19.08 -28.61 33.97
N LYS A 148 -18.35 -27.95 34.89
CA LYS A 148 -18.25 -28.36 36.30
C LYS A 148 -19.26 -27.67 37.20
N GLU A 149 -19.71 -26.47 36.84
CA GLU A 149 -20.53 -25.61 37.72
C GLU A 149 -22.02 -25.62 37.35
N MET A 150 -22.52 -26.68 36.69
CA MET A 150 -23.81 -26.74 36.00
C MET A 150 -25.11 -26.63 36.83
N ASN A 151 -25.12 -26.02 38.04
CA ASN A 151 -26.42 -25.66 38.64
C ASN A 151 -26.40 -24.55 39.73
N PRO A 152 -27.03 -23.39 39.47
CA PRO A 152 -27.17 -22.76 38.15
C PRO A 152 -25.87 -22.02 37.80
N ASN A 153 -25.19 -22.44 36.73
CA ASN A 153 -24.06 -21.69 36.16
C ASN A 153 -24.62 -20.49 35.36
N SER A 154 -25.17 -19.51 36.09
CA SER A 154 -25.70 -18.30 35.49
C SER A 154 -24.57 -17.28 35.33
N VAL A 155 -24.43 -16.73 34.14
CA VAL A 155 -23.45 -15.69 33.81
C VAL A 155 -24.16 -14.44 33.34
N ASN A 156 -23.61 -13.27 33.67
CA ASN A 156 -24.07 -12.02 33.06
C ASN A 156 -23.25 -11.79 31.79
N VAL A 157 -23.89 -11.30 30.73
CA VAL A 157 -23.25 -10.80 29.51
C VAL A 157 -23.29 -9.28 29.56
N ASP A 158 -22.14 -8.63 29.36
CA ASP A 158 -21.98 -7.20 29.61
C ASP A 158 -22.92 -6.36 28.73
N GLY A 159 -23.75 -5.52 29.37
CA GLY A 159 -24.74 -4.68 28.68
C GLY A 159 -25.94 -5.43 28.10
N ALA A 160 -26.02 -6.76 28.21
CA ALA A 160 -27.14 -7.53 27.69
C ALA A 160 -28.41 -7.31 28.53
N LYS A 161 -29.56 -7.15 27.86
CA LYS A 161 -30.87 -6.98 28.53
C LYS A 161 -31.41 -8.27 29.13
N CYS A 162 -31.04 -9.42 28.56
CA CYS A 162 -31.57 -10.73 28.94
C CYS A 162 -30.76 -11.42 30.05
N ASN A 163 -30.08 -10.65 30.89
CA ASN A 163 -29.33 -11.19 32.02
C ASN A 163 -30.25 -11.71 33.15
N PRO A 164 -29.85 -12.78 33.85
CA PRO A 164 -28.65 -13.59 33.58
C PRO A 164 -28.89 -14.61 32.46
N TRP A 165 -27.81 -15.05 31.82
CA TRP A 165 -27.79 -16.15 30.88
C TRP A 165 -27.38 -17.46 31.58
N MET A 166 -27.88 -18.59 31.12
CA MET A 166 -27.63 -19.92 31.68
C MET A 166 -26.78 -20.73 30.70
N VAL A 167 -25.69 -21.34 31.17
CA VAL A 167 -24.98 -22.35 30.37
C VAL A 167 -25.90 -23.55 30.15
N THR A 168 -26.32 -23.77 28.91
CA THR A 168 -27.21 -24.87 28.48
C THR A 168 -26.48 -26.02 27.81
N ASP A 169 -25.24 -25.82 27.35
CA ASP A 169 -24.34 -26.87 26.84
C ASP A 169 -22.91 -26.61 27.36
N PRO A 170 -22.12 -27.64 27.74
CA PRO A 170 -22.41 -29.08 27.69
C PRO A 170 -23.56 -29.50 28.63
N GLU A 171 -24.39 -30.46 28.22
CA GLU A 171 -25.41 -31.05 29.11
C GLU A 171 -24.81 -31.95 30.23
N GLU A 172 -23.64 -32.54 29.99
CA GLU A 172 -22.95 -33.43 30.91
C GLU A 172 -21.61 -32.85 31.39
N ALA A 173 -21.28 -33.10 32.66
CA ALA A 173 -20.00 -32.69 33.22
C ALA A 173 -18.88 -33.45 32.51
N GLY A 174 -18.03 -32.73 31.79
CA GLY A 174 -16.93 -33.29 31.01
C GLY A 174 -15.85 -32.23 30.78
N GLY A 175 -14.58 -32.60 30.92
CA GLY A 175 -13.49 -31.62 30.96
C GLY A 175 -13.47 -30.70 29.72
N SER A 176 -13.64 -29.39 29.96
CA SER A 176 -13.60 -28.29 28.97
C SER A 176 -12.39 -28.30 28.03
N GLY A 177 -11.29 -28.95 28.43
CA GLY A 177 -10.13 -29.20 27.57
C GLY A 177 -10.41 -30.08 26.34
N ASN A 178 -11.57 -30.74 26.27
CA ASN A 178 -11.98 -31.55 25.13
C ASN A 178 -12.86 -30.83 24.11
N PHE A 179 -13.33 -29.62 24.41
CA PHE A 179 -14.12 -28.87 23.45
C PHE A 179 -13.31 -28.57 22.19
N LEU A 180 -13.99 -28.71 21.06
CA LEU A 180 -13.48 -28.34 19.76
C LEU A 180 -13.88 -26.90 19.51
N TRP A 181 -12.87 -26.08 19.28
CA TRP A 181 -13.01 -24.69 18.90
C TRP A 181 -12.65 -24.56 17.42
N ALA A 182 -13.44 -23.81 16.67
CA ALA A 182 -13.22 -23.50 15.27
C ALA A 182 -12.43 -22.18 15.17
N PRO A 183 -11.13 -22.22 14.85
CA PRO A 183 -10.37 -20.99 14.75
C PRO A 183 -10.70 -20.23 13.47
N GLN A 184 -10.83 -18.91 13.58
CA GLN A 184 -10.84 -17.95 12.48
C GLN A 184 -9.68 -16.96 12.69
N VAL A 185 -9.01 -16.53 11.63
CA VAL A 185 -7.80 -15.70 11.74
C VAL A 185 -7.94 -14.48 10.84
N THR A 186 -7.87 -13.28 11.41
CA THR A 186 -7.95 -12.02 10.66
C THR A 186 -6.57 -11.37 10.58
N ALA A 187 -6.07 -11.14 9.38
CA ALA A 187 -4.78 -10.49 9.16
C ALA A 187 -4.67 -9.82 7.79
N ALA A 188 -3.80 -8.81 7.70
CA ALA A 188 -3.41 -8.21 6.43
C ALA A 188 -2.56 -9.18 5.61
N LEU A 189 -2.83 -9.34 4.31
CA LEU A 189 -1.98 -10.09 3.37
C LEU A 189 -1.96 -9.44 1.98
N PRO A 190 -0.83 -9.48 1.26
CA PRO A 190 -0.78 -9.06 -0.14
C PRO A 190 -1.57 -10.01 -1.04
N LEU A 191 -2.16 -9.49 -2.12
CA LEU A 191 -2.92 -10.30 -3.09
C LEU A 191 -2.11 -11.42 -3.74
N GLU A 192 -0.79 -11.26 -3.84
CA GLU A 192 0.13 -12.31 -4.27
C GLU A 192 0.09 -13.54 -3.34
N ALA A 193 0.03 -13.31 -2.02
CA ALA A 193 -0.13 -14.38 -1.04
C ALA A 193 -1.51 -15.04 -1.15
N ILE A 194 -2.55 -14.26 -1.42
CA ILE A 194 -3.90 -14.78 -1.69
C ILE A 194 -3.89 -15.70 -2.91
N SER A 195 -3.24 -15.31 -4.00
CA SER A 195 -3.06 -16.16 -5.19
C SER A 195 -2.39 -17.50 -4.85
N ASP A 196 -1.30 -17.47 -4.08
CA ASP A 196 -0.62 -18.70 -3.63
C ASP A 196 -1.52 -19.57 -2.75
N LEU A 197 -2.28 -18.99 -1.82
CA LEU A 197 -3.24 -19.73 -0.99
C LEU A 197 -4.33 -20.42 -1.84
N PHE A 198 -4.87 -19.75 -2.86
CA PHE A 198 -5.80 -20.36 -3.81
C PHE A 198 -5.16 -21.51 -4.59
N ALA A 199 -3.93 -21.33 -5.07
CA ALA A 199 -3.19 -22.37 -5.79
C ALA A 199 -2.92 -23.60 -4.90
N ARG A 200 -2.50 -23.38 -3.65
CA ARG A 200 -2.32 -24.45 -2.64
C ARG A 200 -3.62 -25.16 -2.31
N ASN A 201 -4.72 -24.41 -2.20
CA ASN A 201 -6.04 -24.97 -1.98
C ASN A 201 -6.43 -25.92 -3.14
N ALA A 202 -6.31 -25.46 -4.38
CA ALA A 202 -6.60 -26.25 -5.57
C ALA A 202 -5.71 -27.50 -5.69
N ALA A 203 -4.44 -27.38 -5.29
CA ALA A 203 -3.48 -28.49 -5.26
C ALA A 203 -3.62 -29.43 -4.04
N ASN A 204 -4.61 -29.20 -3.17
CA ASN A 204 -4.77 -29.91 -1.88
C ASN A 204 -3.48 -29.92 -1.03
N GLN A 205 -2.69 -28.85 -1.07
CA GLN A 205 -1.53 -28.70 -0.22
C GLN A 205 -1.94 -28.19 1.15
N ALA A 206 -1.39 -28.78 2.21
CA ALA A 206 -1.64 -28.32 3.58
C ALA A 206 -1.01 -26.93 3.80
N HIS A 207 -1.71 -26.08 4.54
CA HIS A 207 -1.23 -24.75 4.92
C HIS A 207 -1.93 -24.33 6.22
N ALA A 208 -1.29 -23.50 7.04
CA ALA A 208 -1.84 -23.08 8.34
C ALA A 208 -3.11 -22.22 8.19
N LEU A 209 -3.14 -21.37 7.17
CA LEU A 209 -4.26 -20.48 6.83
C LEU A 209 -5.29 -21.12 5.87
N LEU A 210 -5.30 -22.44 5.75
CA LEU A 210 -6.29 -23.15 4.94
C LEU A 210 -6.91 -24.28 5.77
N PRO A 211 -8.13 -24.74 5.44
CA PRO A 211 -8.76 -25.85 6.15
C PRO A 211 -7.92 -27.12 6.24
N LYS A 212 -8.24 -28.00 7.17
CA LYS A 212 -7.56 -29.30 7.23
C LYS A 212 -7.91 -30.17 6.01
N LEU A 213 -6.92 -30.88 5.48
CA LEU A 213 -7.18 -32.03 4.60
C LEU A 213 -7.83 -33.16 5.42
N ASN A 214 -8.87 -33.77 4.86
CA ASN A 214 -9.47 -34.98 5.42
C ASN A 214 -8.53 -36.20 5.25
N GLY A 215 -8.90 -37.36 5.79
CA GLY A 215 -8.10 -38.58 5.69
C GLY A 215 -7.88 -39.10 4.25
N GLN A 216 -8.56 -38.52 3.27
CA GLN A 216 -8.37 -38.80 1.83
C GLN A 216 -7.51 -37.74 1.13
N GLY A 217 -6.91 -36.81 1.88
CA GLY A 217 -6.12 -35.71 1.32
C GLY A 217 -6.95 -34.67 0.57
N LYS A 218 -8.25 -34.57 0.86
CA LYS A 218 -9.17 -33.60 0.21
C LYS A 218 -9.70 -32.60 1.21
N ARG A 219 -10.02 -31.40 0.74
CA ARG A 219 -10.67 -30.34 1.54
C ARG A 219 -12.19 -30.49 1.54
N GLY A 220 -12.84 -29.80 2.48
CA GLY A 220 -14.31 -29.75 2.60
C GLY A 220 -14.99 -29.08 1.39
N ARG A 221 -16.34 -29.11 1.36
CA ARG A 221 -17.15 -28.59 0.24
C ARG A 221 -16.81 -27.14 -0.11
N VAL A 222 -16.74 -26.25 0.89
CA VAL A 222 -16.47 -24.82 0.67
C VAL A 222 -15.11 -24.60 0.00
N SER A 223 -14.06 -25.30 0.44
CA SER A 223 -12.75 -25.23 -0.23
C SER A 223 -12.75 -25.76 -1.66
N GLN A 224 -13.68 -26.64 -2.03
CA GLN A 224 -13.80 -27.13 -3.40
C GLN A 224 -14.52 -26.13 -4.32
N GLN A 225 -15.19 -25.11 -3.75
CA GLN A 225 -15.84 -24.02 -4.49
C GLN A 225 -14.87 -22.87 -4.80
N MET A 226 -13.73 -22.80 -4.09
CA MET A 226 -12.67 -21.82 -4.36
C MET A 226 -12.07 -22.02 -5.75
N VAL A 227 -12.07 -20.95 -6.55
CA VAL A 227 -11.55 -20.92 -7.92
C VAL A 227 -10.16 -20.31 -7.90
N SER A 228 -9.13 -21.13 -8.15
CA SER A 228 -7.78 -20.63 -8.40
C SER A 228 -7.65 -20.18 -9.85
N VAL A 229 -7.65 -18.88 -10.08
CA VAL A 229 -7.40 -18.26 -11.38
C VAL A 229 -5.90 -18.30 -11.65
N THR A 230 -5.51 -18.90 -12.76
CA THR A 230 -4.10 -19.02 -13.18
C THR A 230 -3.83 -18.15 -14.40
N LYS A 231 -2.55 -18.01 -14.78
CA LYS A 231 -2.13 -17.28 -15.99
C LYS A 231 -2.83 -17.79 -17.26
N GLU A 232 -3.12 -19.08 -17.33
CA GLU A 232 -3.80 -19.71 -18.45
C GLU A 232 -5.25 -19.27 -18.60
N PHE A 233 -5.91 -18.72 -17.57
CA PHE A 233 -7.25 -18.13 -17.73
C PHE A 233 -7.21 -16.89 -18.65
N PHE A 234 -6.04 -16.26 -18.79
CA PHE A 234 -5.81 -15.09 -19.64
C PHE A 234 -5.30 -15.44 -21.05
N GLN A 235 -5.31 -16.71 -21.44
CA GLN A 235 -4.78 -17.12 -22.75
C GLN A 235 -5.60 -16.64 -23.96
N SER A 236 -6.87 -16.28 -23.77
CA SER A 236 -7.71 -15.62 -24.77
C SER A 236 -7.52 -14.11 -24.81
N SER A 237 -6.63 -13.58 -23.97
CA SER A 237 -6.33 -12.15 -23.83
C SER A 237 -7.55 -11.27 -23.55
N PRO A 238 -8.36 -11.56 -22.50
CA PRO A 238 -9.53 -10.76 -22.16
C PRO A 238 -9.10 -9.30 -21.92
N ASN A 239 -9.76 -8.36 -22.61
CA ASN A 239 -9.39 -6.94 -22.64
C ASN A 239 -7.90 -6.65 -22.93
N GLY A 240 -7.23 -7.55 -23.65
CA GLY A 240 -5.81 -7.40 -24.00
C GLY A 240 -4.84 -7.86 -22.90
N ILE A 241 -5.31 -8.35 -21.76
CA ILE A 241 -4.45 -8.89 -20.70
C ILE A 241 -3.98 -10.29 -21.11
N THR A 242 -2.70 -10.43 -21.44
CA THR A 242 -2.13 -11.72 -21.85
C THR A 242 -1.70 -12.57 -20.64
N SER A 243 -1.61 -13.88 -20.86
CA SER A 243 -1.14 -14.83 -19.84
C SER A 243 0.28 -14.55 -19.33
N SER A 244 1.15 -13.95 -20.15
CA SER A 244 2.51 -13.57 -19.75
C SER A 244 2.58 -12.23 -19.02
N ALA A 245 1.63 -11.32 -19.26
CA ALA A 245 1.60 -9.99 -18.66
C ALA A 245 0.89 -9.96 -17.30
N VAL A 246 -0.04 -10.88 -17.05
CA VAL A 246 -0.78 -10.92 -15.79
C VAL A 246 0.13 -11.30 -14.60
N LYS A 247 0.08 -10.47 -13.56
CA LYS A 247 0.87 -10.59 -12.32
C LYS A 247 0.08 -11.31 -11.23
N ASP A 248 0.77 -11.82 -10.21
CA ASP A 248 0.17 -12.67 -9.19
C ASP A 248 -0.82 -11.95 -8.28
N ASP A 249 -0.71 -10.63 -8.11
CA ASP A 249 -1.69 -9.79 -7.42
C ASP A 249 -3.03 -9.74 -8.17
N VAL A 250 -2.98 -9.57 -9.49
CA VAL A 250 -4.15 -9.65 -10.38
C VAL A 250 -4.77 -11.05 -10.33
N LEU A 251 -3.96 -12.11 -10.33
CA LEU A 251 -4.44 -13.48 -10.16
C LEU A 251 -5.12 -13.71 -8.81
N GLY A 252 -4.56 -13.14 -7.73
CA GLY A 252 -5.14 -13.20 -6.38
C GLY A 252 -6.49 -12.51 -6.31
N PHE A 253 -6.59 -11.30 -6.85
CA PHE A 253 -7.85 -10.56 -6.94
C PHE A 253 -8.91 -11.33 -7.73
N PHE A 254 -8.58 -11.81 -8.93
CA PHE A 254 -9.55 -12.56 -9.73
C PHE A 254 -9.89 -13.92 -9.12
N SER A 255 -8.99 -14.57 -8.37
CA SER A 255 -9.32 -15.80 -7.63
C SER A 255 -10.37 -15.54 -6.55
N LEU A 256 -10.28 -14.41 -5.83
CA LEU A 256 -11.31 -13.99 -4.87
C LEU A 256 -12.66 -13.74 -5.58
N ILE A 257 -12.68 -12.85 -6.58
CA ILE A 257 -13.92 -12.50 -7.31
C ILE A 257 -14.58 -13.74 -7.93
N MET A 258 -13.79 -14.59 -8.60
CA MET A 258 -14.31 -15.78 -9.25
C MET A 258 -14.87 -16.81 -8.26
N SER A 259 -14.29 -16.90 -7.06
CA SER A 259 -14.79 -17.79 -6.02
C SER A 259 -16.17 -17.37 -5.54
N TYR A 260 -16.38 -16.09 -5.21
CA TYR A 260 -17.69 -15.56 -4.85
C TYR A 260 -18.70 -15.66 -6.01
N ALA A 261 -18.31 -15.18 -7.20
CA ALA A 261 -19.18 -15.14 -8.37
C ALA A 261 -19.69 -16.53 -8.77
N LYS A 262 -18.80 -17.54 -8.82
CA LYS A 262 -19.23 -18.91 -9.11
C LYS A 262 -19.95 -19.56 -7.95
N ALA A 263 -19.58 -19.25 -6.70
CA ALA A 263 -20.21 -19.84 -5.52
C ALA A 263 -21.63 -19.33 -5.26
N ALA A 264 -22.04 -18.18 -5.79
CA ALA A 264 -23.41 -17.68 -5.71
C ALA A 264 -24.49 -18.68 -6.17
N ARG A 265 -24.14 -19.69 -7.00
CA ARG A 265 -25.10 -20.76 -7.39
C ARG A 265 -25.32 -21.84 -6.33
N TYR A 266 -24.48 -21.87 -5.30
CA TYR A 266 -24.46 -22.88 -4.25
C TYR A 266 -24.94 -22.33 -2.91
N GLU A 267 -25.30 -21.06 -2.87
CA GLU A 267 -25.90 -20.43 -1.70
C GLU A 267 -27.22 -21.14 -1.43
N ASP A 268 -27.26 -21.87 -0.31
CA ASP A 268 -28.52 -22.40 0.21
C ASP A 268 -29.33 -21.21 0.77
N GLU A 269 -30.66 -21.26 0.69
CA GLU A 269 -31.51 -20.15 1.18
C GLU A 269 -31.16 -19.82 2.65
N GLY A 270 -30.70 -18.58 2.88
CA GLY A 270 -30.37 -18.07 4.21
C GLY A 270 -28.89 -18.17 4.61
N GLN A 271 -28.00 -18.73 3.78
CA GLN A 271 -26.57 -18.69 4.05
C GLN A 271 -25.97 -17.32 3.70
N SER A 272 -25.10 -16.79 4.56
CA SER A 272 -24.35 -15.57 4.24
C SER A 272 -23.26 -15.81 3.19
N PRO A 273 -22.94 -14.82 2.32
CA PRO A 273 -21.87 -14.93 1.34
C PRO A 273 -20.50 -15.25 1.96
N LYS A 274 -20.32 -14.97 3.26
CA LYS A 274 -19.14 -15.38 4.03
C LYS A 274 -18.87 -16.88 4.04
N MET A 275 -19.90 -17.70 3.81
CA MET A 275 -19.79 -19.16 3.82
C MET A 275 -19.36 -19.74 2.47
N LEU A 276 -19.27 -18.89 1.43
CA LEU A 276 -18.96 -19.29 0.06
C LEU A 276 -17.46 -19.57 -0.16
N THR A 277 -16.61 -19.10 0.74
CA THR A 277 -15.15 -19.26 0.65
C THR A 277 -14.55 -19.37 2.05
N THR A 278 -13.31 -19.86 2.12
CA THR A 278 -12.54 -19.94 3.37
C THR A 278 -11.57 -18.78 3.55
N ILE A 279 -11.43 -17.94 2.51
CA ILE A 279 -10.67 -16.69 2.55
C ILE A 279 -11.68 -15.58 2.31
N MET A 280 -12.11 -14.91 3.38
CA MET A 280 -13.11 -13.85 3.35
C MET A 280 -12.39 -12.49 3.40
N PRO A 281 -12.68 -11.55 2.49
CA PRO A 281 -12.14 -10.20 2.59
C PRO A 281 -12.86 -9.43 3.70
N ARG A 282 -12.09 -8.85 4.62
CA ARG A 282 -12.60 -7.90 5.62
C ARG A 282 -12.47 -6.45 5.12
N THR A 283 -11.48 -6.17 4.27
CA THR A 283 -11.45 -4.96 3.43
C THR A 283 -12.46 -5.08 2.29
N ASP A 284 -13.19 -4.03 1.97
CA ASP A 284 -14.18 -4.03 0.89
C ASP A 284 -13.55 -4.28 -0.50
N PHE A 285 -14.33 -4.83 -1.44
CA PHE A 285 -13.79 -5.22 -2.75
C PHE A 285 -13.39 -4.02 -3.62
N THR A 286 -14.02 -2.85 -3.44
CA THR A 286 -13.65 -1.62 -4.14
C THR A 286 -12.21 -1.21 -3.78
N THR A 287 -11.89 -1.23 -2.50
CA THR A 287 -10.54 -0.94 -1.99
C THR A 287 -9.52 -2.00 -2.42
N ILE A 288 -9.90 -3.28 -2.43
CA ILE A 288 -9.03 -4.34 -2.94
C ILE A 288 -8.75 -4.13 -4.44
N PHE A 289 -9.77 -3.84 -5.24
CA PHE A 289 -9.63 -3.62 -6.68
C PHE A 289 -8.73 -2.43 -7.00
N ALA A 290 -8.78 -1.36 -6.20
CA ALA A 290 -7.90 -0.20 -6.36
C ALA A 290 -6.41 -0.57 -6.39
N GLN A 291 -5.99 -1.66 -5.72
CA GLN A 291 -4.60 -2.12 -5.73
C GLN A 291 -4.14 -2.72 -7.06
N VAL A 292 -5.07 -3.19 -7.89
CA VAL A 292 -4.77 -3.87 -9.17
C VAL A 292 -5.38 -3.16 -10.38
N LYS A 293 -6.22 -2.14 -10.18
CA LYS A 293 -6.98 -1.43 -11.22
C LYS A 293 -6.12 -1.00 -12.41
N ALA A 294 -4.91 -0.50 -12.16
CA ALA A 294 -3.98 -0.08 -13.21
C ALA A 294 -3.61 -1.19 -14.20
N ALA A 295 -3.57 -2.44 -13.74
CA ALA A 295 -3.24 -3.61 -14.54
C ALA A 295 -4.48 -4.28 -15.17
N VAL A 296 -5.68 -3.73 -14.95
CA VAL A 296 -6.96 -4.30 -15.40
C VAL A 296 -7.64 -3.33 -16.38
N PRO A 297 -7.27 -3.35 -17.68
CA PRO A 297 -7.91 -2.53 -18.70
C PRO A 297 -9.34 -2.98 -19.05
N GLY A 298 -10.13 -2.04 -19.58
CA GLY A 298 -11.52 -2.28 -19.99
C GLY A 298 -12.45 -2.48 -18.79
N THR A 299 -13.61 -3.11 -19.02
CA THR A 299 -14.57 -3.32 -17.93
C THR A 299 -14.21 -4.55 -17.09
N LEU A 300 -14.37 -4.43 -15.77
CA LEU A 300 -14.07 -5.53 -14.85
C LEU A 300 -15.01 -6.72 -15.11
N TYR A 301 -16.29 -6.42 -15.38
CA TYR A 301 -17.29 -7.46 -15.63
C TYR A 301 -17.04 -8.25 -16.92
N ASP A 302 -16.58 -7.62 -18.01
CA ASP A 302 -16.29 -8.33 -19.25
C ASP A 302 -15.14 -9.32 -19.06
N ILE A 303 -14.12 -8.97 -18.27
CA ILE A 303 -13.03 -9.89 -17.91
C ILE A 303 -13.60 -11.05 -17.10
N VAL A 304 -14.34 -10.77 -16.02
CA VAL A 304 -14.93 -11.83 -15.17
C VAL A 304 -15.79 -12.78 -15.99
N LYS A 305 -16.57 -12.26 -16.95
CA LYS A 305 -17.41 -13.08 -17.83
C LYS A 305 -16.59 -14.05 -18.69
N VAL A 306 -15.45 -13.62 -19.22
CA VAL A 306 -14.51 -14.50 -19.94
C VAL A 306 -13.84 -15.48 -18.98
N LEU A 307 -13.34 -15.02 -17.83
CA LEU A 307 -12.67 -15.89 -16.85
C LEU A 307 -13.63 -16.96 -16.29
N ALA A 308 -14.93 -16.67 -16.17
CA ALA A 308 -15.95 -17.64 -15.78
C ALA A 308 -16.04 -18.84 -16.73
N CYS A 309 -15.60 -18.71 -17.98
CA CYS A 309 -15.52 -19.81 -18.93
C CYS A 309 -14.51 -20.89 -18.59
N TYR A 310 -13.64 -20.65 -17.62
CA TYR A 310 -12.55 -21.57 -17.29
C TYR A 310 -12.75 -22.23 -15.93
N LYS A 311 -12.22 -23.45 -15.82
CA LYS A 311 -11.98 -24.11 -14.53
C LYS A 311 -10.67 -24.91 -14.60
N THR A 312 -10.10 -25.16 -13.43
CA THR A 312 -8.89 -25.94 -13.28
C THR A 312 -9.25 -27.42 -13.13
N SER A 313 -8.66 -28.28 -13.97
CA SER A 313 -8.80 -29.74 -13.92
C SER A 313 -7.41 -30.35 -13.73
N GLY A 314 -7.01 -30.57 -12.48
CA GLY A 314 -5.64 -30.96 -12.16
C GLY A 314 -4.69 -29.78 -12.39
N THR A 315 -3.74 -29.91 -13.32
CA THR A 315 -2.80 -28.83 -13.67
C THR A 315 -3.16 -28.11 -14.96
N THR A 316 -4.29 -28.43 -15.59
CA THR A 316 -4.70 -27.84 -16.87
C THR A 316 -5.97 -27.02 -16.72
N VAL A 317 -6.08 -25.97 -17.53
CA VAL A 317 -7.29 -25.15 -17.65
C VAL A 317 -8.16 -25.74 -18.76
N VAL A 318 -9.44 -25.93 -18.47
CA VAL A 318 -10.45 -26.43 -19.40
C VAL A 318 -11.65 -25.50 -19.43
N ILE A 319 -12.46 -25.60 -20.50
CA ILE A 319 -13.73 -24.88 -20.55
C ILE A 319 -14.69 -25.44 -19.50
N ASP A 320 -15.24 -24.55 -18.69
CA ASP A 320 -16.35 -24.83 -17.81
C ASP A 320 -17.66 -24.79 -18.60
N THR A 321 -18.07 -25.96 -19.08
CA THR A 321 -19.26 -26.15 -19.93
C THR A 321 -20.56 -25.69 -19.28
N ASP A 322 -20.56 -25.48 -17.96
CA ASP A 322 -21.69 -24.87 -17.25
C ASP A 322 -21.89 -23.40 -17.65
N TYR A 323 -20.80 -22.69 -17.94
CA TYR A 323 -20.79 -21.25 -18.17
C TYR A 323 -20.60 -20.90 -19.63
N CYS A 324 -19.85 -21.71 -20.38
CA CYS A 324 -19.39 -21.34 -21.70
C CYS A 324 -19.29 -22.51 -22.67
N SER A 325 -19.13 -22.17 -23.95
CA SER A 325 -18.82 -23.11 -25.03
C SER A 325 -17.53 -22.68 -25.76
N GLY A 326 -17.24 -23.27 -26.92
CA GLY A 326 -16.05 -22.94 -27.70
C GLY A 326 -14.80 -23.71 -27.25
N THR A 327 -13.64 -23.08 -27.44
CA THR A 327 -12.33 -23.68 -27.10
C THR A 327 -11.63 -22.88 -26.04
N VAL A 328 -10.61 -23.46 -25.44
CA VAL A 328 -9.81 -22.83 -24.39
C VAL A 328 -9.14 -21.53 -24.89
N GLN A 329 -8.73 -21.47 -26.16
CA GLN A 329 -8.12 -20.28 -26.79
C GLN A 329 -9.16 -19.26 -27.30
N SER A 330 -10.41 -19.67 -27.48
CA SER A 330 -11.49 -18.83 -28.00
C SER A 330 -12.80 -19.21 -27.31
N PRO A 331 -12.93 -18.88 -26.01
CA PRO A 331 -14.12 -19.19 -25.25
C PRO A 331 -15.31 -18.39 -25.78
N ILE A 332 -16.47 -19.01 -25.81
CA ILE A 332 -17.73 -18.34 -26.14
C ILE A 332 -18.52 -18.23 -24.84
N THR A 333 -18.63 -17.00 -24.32
CA THR A 333 -19.32 -16.71 -23.06
C THR A 333 -20.80 -17.05 -23.15
N GLY A 334 -21.31 -17.86 -22.23
CA GLY A 334 -22.75 -18.08 -22.08
C GLY A 334 -23.42 -17.01 -21.21
N THR A 335 -24.67 -17.26 -20.84
CA THR A 335 -25.51 -16.34 -20.04
C THR A 335 -25.61 -16.71 -18.57
N LYS A 336 -25.03 -17.84 -18.14
CA LYS A 336 -25.22 -18.35 -16.77
C LYS A 336 -24.72 -17.38 -15.70
N ILE A 337 -23.55 -16.78 -15.91
CA ILE A 337 -22.97 -15.77 -15.01
C ILE A 337 -23.82 -14.50 -14.96
N ASP A 338 -24.52 -14.15 -16.06
CA ASP A 338 -25.41 -12.98 -16.12
C ASP A 338 -26.67 -13.16 -15.26
N SER A 339 -27.08 -14.41 -15.03
CA SER A 339 -28.25 -14.79 -14.23
C SER A 339 -27.92 -15.17 -12.78
N GLN A 340 -26.64 -15.17 -12.38
CA GLN A 340 -26.29 -15.49 -10.99
C GLN A 340 -26.61 -14.33 -10.06
N THR A 341 -27.12 -14.67 -8.90
CA THR A 341 -27.63 -13.74 -7.88
C THR A 341 -27.25 -14.27 -6.51
N PHE A 342 -26.77 -13.40 -5.64
CA PHE A 342 -26.71 -13.64 -4.20
C PHE A 342 -28.11 -13.44 -3.63
N THR A 343 -28.66 -14.43 -2.96
CA THR A 343 -30.02 -14.38 -2.39
C THR A 343 -29.96 -14.62 -0.90
N LEU A 344 -30.05 -13.53 -0.14
CA LEU A 344 -30.01 -13.59 1.32
C LEU A 344 -31.42 -13.52 1.86
N THR A 345 -31.78 -14.49 2.70
CA THR A 345 -33.08 -14.53 3.35
C THR A 345 -32.86 -14.57 4.85
N TYR A 346 -33.40 -13.55 5.54
CA TYR A 346 -33.53 -13.61 6.99
C TYR A 346 -34.98 -13.31 7.40
N THR A 347 -35.30 -12.06 7.76
CA THR A 347 -36.70 -11.60 7.90
C THR A 347 -37.27 -11.17 6.56
N GLU A 348 -36.41 -10.65 5.69
CA GLU A 348 -36.71 -10.25 4.32
C GLU A 348 -35.76 -10.99 3.38
N THR A 349 -36.20 -11.18 2.14
CA THR A 349 -35.37 -11.73 1.08
C THR A 349 -34.87 -10.57 0.22
N GLU A 350 -33.55 -10.40 0.17
CA GLU A 350 -32.89 -9.49 -0.74
C GLU A 350 -32.07 -10.25 -1.77
N SER A 351 -31.83 -9.62 -2.90
CA SER A 351 -31.15 -10.27 -4.02
C SER A 351 -30.24 -9.29 -4.75
N LEU A 352 -29.00 -9.69 -4.98
CA LEU A 352 -28.00 -8.93 -5.74
C LEU A 352 -27.45 -9.75 -6.88
N LYS A 353 -27.62 -9.28 -8.12
CA LYS A 353 -26.98 -9.94 -9.26
C LYS A 353 -25.47 -9.83 -9.15
N VAL A 354 -24.77 -10.92 -9.46
CA VAL A 354 -23.29 -10.95 -9.52
C VAL A 354 -22.75 -9.87 -10.46
N SER A 355 -23.46 -9.58 -11.54
CA SER A 355 -23.08 -8.53 -12.49
C SER A 355 -23.19 -7.11 -11.92
N ASP A 356 -24.22 -6.83 -11.12
CA ASP A 356 -24.40 -5.53 -10.49
C ASP A 356 -23.39 -5.33 -9.35
N TRP A 357 -23.09 -6.40 -8.61
CA TRP A 357 -21.99 -6.42 -7.65
C TRP A 357 -20.64 -6.06 -8.30
N ILE A 358 -20.23 -6.77 -9.35
CA ILE A 358 -18.92 -6.51 -9.98
C ILE A 358 -18.83 -5.10 -10.57
N LYS A 359 -19.93 -4.58 -11.12
CA LYS A 359 -19.98 -3.19 -11.60
C LYS A 359 -19.85 -2.17 -10.47
N SER A 360 -20.37 -2.47 -9.27
CA SER A 360 -20.21 -1.60 -8.10
C SER A 360 -18.76 -1.52 -7.61
N ILE A 361 -17.99 -2.60 -7.75
CA ILE A 361 -16.54 -2.59 -7.48
C ILE A 361 -15.82 -1.66 -8.46
N GLU A 362 -16.16 -1.75 -9.75
CA GLU A 362 -15.54 -0.96 -10.80
C GLU A 362 -15.85 0.54 -10.69
N SER A 363 -17.08 0.90 -10.30
CA SER A 363 -17.51 2.30 -10.14
C SER A 363 -16.74 3.04 -9.04
N SER A 364 -15.95 2.32 -8.24
CA SER A 364 -15.15 2.87 -7.14
C SER A 364 -16.02 3.50 -6.04
N LEU A 365 -17.27 3.07 -5.94
CA LEU A 365 -18.14 3.39 -4.81
C LEU A 365 -17.83 2.39 -3.69
N ALA A 366 -17.45 2.91 -2.52
CA ALA A 366 -17.26 2.13 -1.31
C ALA A 366 -18.38 2.48 -0.31
N PRO A 367 -19.00 1.49 0.37
CA PRO A 367 -18.78 0.05 0.19
C PRO A 367 -19.33 -0.47 -1.15
N ASP A 368 -18.79 -1.60 -1.63
CA ASP A 368 -19.34 -2.30 -2.80
C ASP A 368 -20.72 -2.94 -2.48
N ALA A 369 -21.49 -3.28 -3.50
CA ALA A 369 -22.88 -3.71 -3.32
C ALA A 369 -23.03 -5.04 -2.54
N LEU A 370 -22.05 -5.94 -2.57
CA LEU A 370 -22.12 -7.18 -1.78
C LEU A 370 -21.87 -6.89 -0.31
N THR A 371 -20.91 -6.01 -0.01
CA THR A 371 -20.68 -5.49 1.34
C THR A 371 -21.97 -4.84 1.89
N THR A 372 -22.63 -3.99 1.11
CA THR A 372 -23.92 -3.38 1.51
C THR A 372 -25.03 -4.40 1.71
N LEU A 373 -25.12 -5.42 0.84
CA LEU A 373 -26.13 -6.47 0.96
C LEU A 373 -25.90 -7.32 2.22
N ASP A 374 -24.66 -7.71 2.50
CA ASP A 374 -24.29 -8.49 3.67
C ASP A 374 -24.48 -7.69 4.97
N ASP A 375 -24.15 -6.39 4.98
CA ASP A 375 -24.44 -5.48 6.09
C ASP A 375 -25.94 -5.39 6.39
N LYS A 376 -26.73 -5.12 5.35
CA LYS A 376 -28.18 -4.97 5.48
C LYS A 376 -28.87 -6.22 6.03
N ILE A 377 -28.46 -7.43 5.62
CA ILE A 377 -29.21 -8.67 5.92
C ILE A 377 -28.53 -9.51 7.00
N LEU A 378 -27.20 -9.56 7.02
CA LEU A 378 -26.42 -10.56 7.79
C LEU A 378 -25.28 -9.93 8.60
N ARG A 379 -25.38 -8.64 8.93
CA ARG A 379 -24.49 -7.89 9.86
C ARG A 379 -23.13 -7.49 9.30
N GLY A 380 -22.85 -7.69 8.01
CA GLY A 380 -21.76 -7.02 7.31
C GLY A 380 -20.37 -7.54 7.63
N GLN A 381 -20.14 -8.85 7.47
CA GLN A 381 -18.82 -9.45 7.65
C GLN A 381 -17.94 -9.35 6.40
N VAL A 382 -18.53 -9.49 5.21
CA VAL A 382 -17.80 -9.34 3.95
C VAL A 382 -17.57 -7.86 3.70
N GLY A 383 -16.31 -7.41 3.69
CA GLY A 383 -15.97 -5.99 3.53
C GLY A 383 -16.29 -5.12 4.76
N ALA A 384 -16.54 -5.74 5.93
CA ALA A 384 -16.93 -5.08 7.19
C ALA A 384 -16.07 -3.87 7.59
N LEU A 385 -14.77 -3.94 7.30
CA LEU A 385 -13.80 -2.93 7.69
C LEU A 385 -13.67 -1.83 6.64
N GLY A 386 -14.53 -1.82 5.62
CA GLY A 386 -14.51 -0.84 4.54
C GLY A 386 -13.11 -0.72 3.93
N PRO A 387 -12.57 0.52 3.80
CA PRO A 387 -11.32 0.75 3.10
C PRO A 387 -10.06 0.51 3.95
N VAL A 388 -10.19 -0.07 5.14
CA VAL A 388 -9.03 -0.28 6.04
C VAL A 388 -8.01 -1.21 5.38
N LEU A 389 -6.74 -0.79 5.45
CA LEU A 389 -5.55 -1.53 5.02
C LEU A 389 -4.50 -1.46 6.14
N GLU A 390 -3.61 -2.44 6.20
CA GLU A 390 -2.43 -2.39 7.06
C GLU A 390 -1.14 -2.63 6.28
N ASN A 391 -0.01 -2.13 6.78
CA ASN A 391 1.28 -2.38 6.17
C ASN A 391 1.78 -3.79 6.46
N LEU A 392 2.56 -4.34 5.52
CA LEU A 392 3.31 -5.57 5.76
C LEU A 392 4.19 -5.47 7.03
N TYR A 393 4.47 -6.63 7.61
CA TYR A 393 5.28 -6.74 8.83
C TYR A 393 6.64 -6.06 8.66
N ARG A 394 6.94 -5.13 9.57
CA ARG A 394 8.16 -4.29 9.58
C ARG A 394 8.34 -3.41 8.34
N THR A 395 7.25 -3.07 7.65
CA THR A 395 7.27 -2.01 6.63
C THR A 395 6.32 -0.89 7.02
N SER A 396 6.60 0.31 6.51
CA SER A 396 5.73 1.48 6.64
C SER A 396 5.12 1.91 5.30
N ASN A 397 5.48 1.24 4.20
CA ASN A 397 5.29 1.75 2.84
C ASN A 397 4.44 0.84 1.94
N ARG A 398 3.90 -0.25 2.46
CA ARG A 398 3.10 -1.18 1.65
C ARG A 398 1.87 -1.66 2.39
N ALA A 399 0.81 -0.88 2.24
CA ALA A 399 -0.53 -1.20 2.72
C ALA A 399 -1.15 -2.33 1.86
N VAL A 400 -1.75 -3.32 2.52
CA VAL A 400 -2.41 -4.48 1.89
C VAL A 400 -3.76 -4.77 2.56
N PRO A 401 -4.70 -5.45 1.88
CA PRO A 401 -6.02 -5.71 2.42
C PRO A 401 -6.00 -6.71 3.56
N LEU A 402 -7.05 -6.67 4.38
CA LEU A 402 -7.32 -7.60 5.46
C LEU A 402 -8.23 -8.73 5.00
N PHE A 403 -7.87 -9.94 5.44
CA PHE A 403 -8.60 -11.17 5.15
C PHE A 403 -8.81 -11.95 6.44
N GLU A 404 -9.96 -12.59 6.53
CA GLU A 404 -10.29 -13.58 7.55
C GLU A 404 -10.21 -14.98 6.94
N PHE A 405 -9.42 -15.86 7.57
CA PHE A 405 -9.21 -17.24 7.19
C PHE A 405 -10.09 -18.14 8.07
N ARG A 406 -11.10 -18.74 7.44
CA ARG A 406 -12.18 -19.46 8.11
C ARG A 406 -12.08 -20.96 7.89
N ASN A 407 -12.88 -21.72 8.63
CA ASN A 407 -12.92 -23.20 8.53
C ASN A 407 -11.55 -23.86 8.74
N LEU A 408 -10.69 -23.23 9.55
CA LEU A 408 -9.38 -23.78 9.88
C LEU A 408 -9.54 -25.06 10.71
N GLN A 409 -8.44 -25.79 10.91
CA GLN A 409 -8.52 -27.02 11.67
C GLN A 409 -8.97 -26.75 13.12
N ASN A 410 -10.09 -27.35 13.53
CA ASN A 410 -10.55 -27.28 14.91
C ASN A 410 -9.42 -27.59 15.90
N ALA A 411 -9.37 -26.82 16.96
CA ALA A 411 -8.36 -26.89 18.01
C ALA A 411 -9.03 -27.27 19.34
N LYS A 412 -8.35 -28.09 20.12
CA LYS A 412 -8.63 -28.17 21.56
C LYS A 412 -7.87 -27.05 22.25
N SER A 413 -8.28 -26.68 23.46
CA SER A 413 -7.60 -25.61 24.22
C SER A 413 -6.10 -25.88 24.38
N GLY A 414 -5.70 -27.14 24.62
CA GLY A 414 -4.29 -27.53 24.69
C GLY A 414 -3.47 -27.26 23.41
N ASP A 415 -4.11 -27.05 22.26
CA ASP A 415 -3.48 -26.75 20.98
C ASP A 415 -3.45 -25.25 20.64
N PHE A 416 -4.16 -24.38 21.39
CA PHE A 416 -4.36 -22.96 21.02
C PHE A 416 -3.05 -22.22 20.77
N VAL A 417 -2.10 -22.29 21.71
CA VAL A 417 -0.80 -21.61 21.59
C VAL A 417 -0.03 -22.08 20.35
N THR A 418 0.01 -23.40 20.12
CA THR A 418 0.70 -23.97 18.94
C THR A 418 0.04 -23.54 17.64
N ARG A 419 -1.30 -23.48 17.59
CA ARG A 419 -2.06 -23.03 16.43
C ARG A 419 -1.81 -21.56 16.11
N VAL A 420 -1.96 -20.69 17.10
CA VAL A 420 -1.75 -19.25 16.94
C VAL A 420 -0.34 -18.95 16.48
N ASN A 421 0.67 -19.59 17.07
CA ASN A 421 2.06 -19.48 16.59
C ASN A 421 2.20 -19.89 15.11
N SER A 422 1.53 -20.96 14.68
CA SER A 422 1.59 -21.42 13.29
C SER A 422 0.90 -20.46 12.31
N TYR A 423 -0.18 -19.79 12.74
CA TYR A 423 -0.87 -18.78 11.95
C TYR A 423 -0.01 -17.52 11.82
N GLU A 424 0.50 -17.00 12.93
CA GLU A 424 1.38 -15.83 12.95
C GLU A 424 2.62 -16.06 12.08
N GLN A 425 3.26 -17.23 12.21
CA GLN A 425 4.44 -17.56 11.41
C GLN A 425 4.14 -17.63 9.92
N ALA A 426 3.00 -18.22 9.53
CA ALA A 426 2.60 -18.28 8.12
C ALA A 426 2.37 -16.87 7.52
N ILE A 427 1.78 -15.96 8.30
CA ILE A 427 1.58 -14.57 7.86
C ILE A 427 2.93 -13.84 7.75
N ILE A 428 3.82 -14.00 8.73
CA ILE A 428 5.19 -13.45 8.68
C ILE A 428 5.93 -13.94 7.44
N ASP A 429 5.81 -15.22 7.11
CA ASP A 429 6.47 -15.81 5.95
C ASP A 429 5.97 -15.20 4.63
N TYR A 430 4.65 -14.99 4.49
CA TYR A 430 4.10 -14.27 3.34
C TYR A 430 4.52 -12.80 3.31
N HIS A 431 4.53 -12.11 4.44
CA HIS A 431 4.99 -10.73 4.52
C HIS A 431 6.42 -10.63 4.01
N LYS A 432 7.33 -11.49 4.48
CA LYS A 432 8.73 -11.56 4.04
C LYS A 432 8.88 -11.89 2.56
N ALA A 433 8.12 -12.87 2.06
CA ALA A 433 8.20 -13.32 0.68
C ALA A 433 7.78 -12.23 -0.32
N HIS A 434 6.91 -11.31 0.11
CA HIS A 434 6.34 -10.29 -0.76
C HIS A 434 6.73 -8.85 -0.40
N LEU A 435 7.76 -8.63 0.43
CA LEU A 435 8.20 -7.26 0.80
C LEU A 435 8.49 -6.36 -0.41
N ASN A 436 9.13 -6.90 -1.45
CA ASN A 436 9.67 -6.11 -2.57
C ASN A 436 9.02 -6.37 -3.92
N VAL A 437 7.83 -6.99 -3.97
CA VAL A 437 7.19 -7.25 -5.28
C VAL A 437 6.89 -5.88 -5.93
N PRO A 438 7.47 -5.58 -7.12
CA PRO A 438 7.26 -4.30 -7.77
C PRO A 438 5.78 -4.14 -8.12
N ARG A 439 5.16 -3.06 -7.63
CA ARG A 439 3.83 -2.65 -8.06
C ARG A 439 3.94 -1.45 -8.98
N GLU A 440 3.15 -1.47 -10.05
CA GLU A 440 2.87 -0.25 -10.80
C GLU A 440 1.94 0.60 -9.94
N ILE A 441 2.53 1.35 -9.01
CA ILE A 441 1.82 2.39 -8.28
C ILE A 441 1.51 3.45 -9.32
N THR A 442 0.33 3.36 -9.91
CA THR A 442 -0.16 4.43 -10.77
C THR A 442 -0.48 5.57 -9.83
N LYS A 443 0.36 6.60 -9.80
CA LYS A 443 0.01 7.88 -9.20
C LYS A 443 -1.22 8.39 -9.95
N THR A 444 -2.42 8.07 -9.48
CA THR A 444 -3.65 8.70 -9.95
C THR A 444 -3.62 10.13 -9.46
N PHE A 445 -2.97 11.00 -10.24
CA PHE A 445 -3.14 12.45 -10.10
C PHE A 445 -4.52 12.81 -10.60
N THR A 446 -5.54 12.57 -9.79
CA THR A 446 -6.93 12.94 -10.09
C THR A 446 -7.10 14.46 -10.25
N LYS A 447 -6.11 15.27 -9.81
CA LYS A 447 -6.14 16.73 -9.73
C LYS A 447 -5.95 17.52 -11.05
N TYR A 448 -5.66 16.90 -12.20
CA TYR A 448 -5.36 17.66 -13.44
C TYR A 448 -6.37 17.54 -14.58
N ARG A 449 -7.57 16.99 -14.35
CA ARG A 449 -8.58 16.85 -15.44
C ARG A 449 -9.25 18.17 -15.85
N HIS A 450 -9.03 19.27 -15.12
CA HIS A 450 -9.71 20.55 -15.33
C HIS A 450 -8.93 21.55 -16.20
N ILE A 451 -7.66 21.28 -16.53
CA ILE A 451 -6.89 22.16 -17.41
C ILE A 451 -7.21 21.80 -18.86
N ARG A 452 -8.25 22.43 -19.42
CA ARG A 452 -8.47 22.47 -20.87
C ARG A 452 -7.30 23.21 -21.51
N ARG A 453 -6.53 22.53 -22.36
CA ARG A 453 -5.79 23.22 -23.42
C ARG A 453 -6.80 23.72 -24.44
N ASP A 454 -7.12 25.01 -24.39
CA ASP A 454 -7.73 25.69 -25.52
C ASP A 454 -6.71 25.74 -26.67
N LEU A 455 -6.69 24.69 -27.49
CA LEU A 455 -6.08 24.72 -28.81
C LEU A 455 -7.06 25.40 -29.79
N ASN A 456 -7.28 26.70 -29.59
CA ASN A 456 -7.88 27.58 -30.59
C ASN A 456 -7.08 28.89 -30.67
N GLY A 457 -5.85 28.76 -31.17
CA GLY A 457 -4.99 29.87 -31.55
C GLY A 457 -4.75 29.82 -33.06
N THR A 458 -5.38 30.75 -33.77
CA THR A 458 -5.36 31.00 -35.22
C THR A 458 -3.99 30.96 -35.87
N ALA A 459 -4.00 30.45 -37.11
CA ALA A 459 -2.91 30.41 -38.08
C ALA A 459 -2.09 31.71 -38.18
N CYS A 460 -0.77 31.55 -38.22
CA CYS A 460 0.12 32.47 -38.91
C CYS A 460 0.81 31.70 -40.03
N GLU A 461 0.37 31.95 -41.26
CA GLU A 461 1.08 31.59 -42.49
C GLU A 461 2.37 32.40 -42.60
N PHE A 462 3.44 31.77 -43.10
CA PHE A 462 4.52 32.41 -43.87
C PHE A 462 5.30 31.34 -44.67
N PRO A 463 6.04 31.72 -45.73
CA PRO A 463 5.76 31.25 -47.07
C PRO A 463 6.75 30.19 -47.57
N VAL A 464 6.25 29.44 -48.55
CA VAL A 464 6.99 28.51 -49.40
C VAL A 464 8.17 29.19 -50.09
N LEU A 465 9.35 28.59 -49.99
CA LEU A 465 10.39 28.70 -51.00
C LEU A 465 10.69 27.30 -51.54
N ALA A 466 10.65 27.22 -52.86
CA ALA A 466 10.79 26.04 -53.69
C ALA A 466 12.26 25.72 -54.03
N ASP A 467 12.43 24.51 -54.58
CA ASP A 467 13.54 24.02 -55.42
C ASP A 467 14.89 23.76 -54.74
N ASP A 468 15.69 22.74 -55.07
CA ASP A 468 15.70 21.87 -56.25
C ASP A 468 16.59 20.62 -56.03
N THR A 469 16.39 19.60 -56.88
CA THR A 469 17.31 18.52 -57.32
C THR A 469 17.82 17.47 -56.31
N SER A 470 17.50 16.16 -56.44
CA SER A 470 17.81 15.17 -57.50
C SER A 470 19.27 14.67 -57.52
N SER A 471 19.49 13.36 -57.26
CA SER A 471 20.26 12.43 -58.14
C SER A 471 20.84 11.20 -57.40
N THR A 472 20.18 10.05 -57.61
CA THR A 472 20.65 8.69 -57.93
C THR A 472 22.02 8.12 -57.48
N HIS A 473 21.94 6.91 -56.90
CA HIS A 473 22.66 5.65 -57.22
C HIS A 473 24.05 5.69 -57.91
N LEU A 474 25.06 5.01 -57.33
CA LEU A 474 25.49 3.63 -57.71
C LEU A 474 26.69 3.13 -56.87
N THR A 475 26.65 1.83 -56.61
CA THR A 475 27.68 0.86 -56.17
C THR A 475 29.08 1.01 -56.77
N THR A 476 30.14 0.62 -56.04
CA THR A 476 31.19 -0.35 -56.48
C THR A 476 32.07 -0.82 -55.31
N THR A 477 32.37 -2.11 -55.35
CA THR A 477 33.18 -2.97 -54.47
C THR A 477 34.69 -2.96 -54.79
N VAL A 478 35.47 -3.55 -53.87
CA VAL A 478 36.71 -4.35 -54.05
C VAL A 478 38.01 -3.78 -53.43
N SER A 479 38.53 -4.64 -52.54
CA SER A 479 39.83 -4.79 -51.91
C SER A 479 41.09 -4.58 -52.77
N MET A 480 42.18 -4.11 -52.15
CA MET A 480 43.37 -4.92 -51.77
C MET A 480 44.60 -4.03 -51.47
N SER A 481 45.16 -4.24 -50.28
CA SER A 481 46.56 -4.55 -49.96
C SER A 481 47.72 -3.61 -50.32
N ASN A 482 48.47 -3.28 -49.26
CA ASN A 482 49.94 -3.13 -49.14
C ASN A 482 50.68 -2.04 -49.92
N SER A 483 51.36 -1.14 -49.20
CA SER A 483 52.81 -1.28 -48.92
C SER A 483 53.41 0.02 -48.36
N THR A 484 53.85 -0.06 -47.09
CA THR A 484 55.16 0.29 -46.52
C THR A 484 55.97 1.55 -46.93
N THR A 485 56.51 2.17 -45.86
CA THR A 485 57.81 2.91 -45.68
C THR A 485 57.92 4.42 -45.97
N HIS A 486 57.95 5.23 -44.88
CA HIS A 486 59.11 5.93 -44.27
C HIS A 486 60.21 6.60 -45.15
N PRO A 487 60.98 7.60 -44.64
CA PRO A 487 60.63 8.95 -44.18
C PRO A 487 61.69 10.00 -44.67
N HIS A 488 61.79 11.14 -43.97
CA HIS A 488 62.93 12.09 -43.91
C HIS A 488 63.05 13.20 -44.98
N THR A 489 62.69 14.46 -44.61
CA THR A 489 63.56 15.59 -44.13
C THR A 489 64.46 16.20 -45.23
N THR A 490 64.68 17.51 -45.38
CA THR A 490 64.96 18.55 -44.35
C THR A 490 65.14 19.93 -45.02
N SER A 491 64.70 20.99 -44.32
CA SER A 491 65.40 22.28 -44.11
C SER A 491 65.65 23.20 -45.31
N LYS A 492 65.50 24.54 -45.29
CA LYS A 492 65.89 25.65 -44.39
C LYS A 492 65.57 26.96 -45.20
N PRO A 493 65.93 28.20 -44.81
CA PRO A 493 66.01 28.88 -43.51
C PRO A 493 65.29 30.27 -43.51
N LYS A 494 65.32 30.99 -42.37
CA LYS A 494 65.78 32.41 -42.22
C LYS A 494 64.81 33.38 -41.50
N LYS A 495 65.41 34.01 -40.45
CA LYS A 495 65.23 35.36 -39.90
C LYS A 495 63.97 35.77 -39.08
N THR A 496 64.28 36.13 -37.83
CA THR A 496 63.74 37.24 -37.00
C THR A 496 62.25 37.52 -37.05
N SER A 497 61.55 37.18 -35.96
CA SER A 497 60.35 37.92 -35.56
C SER A 497 60.20 37.97 -34.04
N ARG A 498 59.57 39.07 -33.65
CA ARG A 498 59.29 39.59 -32.32
C ARG A 498 58.17 38.77 -31.67
N THR A 499 58.32 38.50 -30.38
CA THR A 499 57.43 37.69 -29.54
C THR A 499 55.98 38.19 -29.56
N LEU A 500 55.05 37.32 -29.95
CA LEU A 500 53.61 37.41 -29.69
C LEU A 500 53.19 36.22 -28.79
N PRO A 501 52.13 36.37 -27.97
CA PRO A 501 51.74 35.37 -26.97
C PRO A 501 51.25 34.06 -27.64
N PRO A 502 51.30 32.92 -26.94
CA PRO A 502 51.01 31.62 -27.52
C PRO A 502 49.56 31.55 -28.03
N THR A 503 49.41 31.46 -29.34
CA THR A 503 48.14 31.06 -29.97
C THR A 503 47.89 29.59 -29.60
N THR A 504 46.99 29.36 -28.65
CA THR A 504 46.47 28.03 -28.33
C THR A 504 45.82 27.44 -29.58
N THR A 505 46.40 26.37 -30.12
CA THR A 505 45.79 25.51 -31.13
C THR A 505 44.41 25.09 -30.64
N LYS A 506 43.36 25.52 -31.36
CA LYS A 506 41.97 25.08 -31.15
C LYS A 506 41.95 23.55 -31.21
N SER A 507 41.68 22.92 -30.07
CA SER A 507 41.57 21.46 -29.96
C SER A 507 40.47 20.98 -30.91
N LYS A 508 40.80 20.03 -31.80
CA LYS A 508 39.81 19.38 -32.67
C LYS A 508 38.84 18.62 -31.78
N VAL A 509 37.60 19.10 -31.68
CA VAL A 509 36.53 18.36 -31.03
C VAL A 509 36.22 17.12 -31.89
N PRO A 510 36.24 15.90 -31.32
CA PRO A 510 35.89 14.70 -32.07
C PRO A 510 34.41 14.74 -32.48
N THR A 511 34.11 14.27 -33.69
CA THR A 511 32.74 14.11 -34.17
C THR A 511 32.06 12.98 -33.40
N CYS A 512 30.89 13.26 -32.82
CA CYS A 512 30.07 12.28 -32.13
C CYS A 512 28.90 11.83 -33.01
N TYR A 513 28.38 10.62 -32.80
CA TYR A 513 27.12 10.17 -33.40
C TYR A 513 26.15 9.66 -32.34
N LEU A 514 24.85 9.74 -32.64
CA LEU A 514 23.79 9.23 -31.79
C LEU A 514 23.72 7.71 -31.90
N GLN A 515 23.93 7.01 -30.79
CA GLN A 515 23.66 5.58 -30.65
C GLN A 515 22.25 5.41 -30.10
N GLY A 516 21.41 4.71 -30.86
CA GLY A 516 20.06 4.31 -30.44
C GLY A 516 20.09 3.25 -29.34
N GLN A 517 18.93 3.01 -28.73
CA GLN A 517 18.75 1.85 -27.85
C GLN A 517 18.81 0.57 -28.69
N ASP A 518 19.60 -0.39 -28.22
CA ASP A 518 19.67 -1.73 -28.77
C ASP A 518 19.83 -2.72 -27.60
N PRO A 519 18.69 -3.21 -27.05
CA PRO A 519 18.70 -4.10 -25.90
C PRO A 519 19.42 -5.43 -26.15
N ASP A 520 19.44 -5.90 -27.41
CA ASP A 520 20.08 -7.16 -27.77
C ASP A 520 21.61 -7.05 -27.73
N GLU A 521 22.15 -5.85 -27.90
CA GLU A 521 23.58 -5.53 -27.72
C GLU A 521 23.92 -4.96 -26.32
N GLY A 522 22.96 -4.95 -25.39
CA GLY A 522 23.13 -4.44 -24.03
C GLY A 522 23.15 -2.91 -23.92
N ILE A 523 22.66 -2.19 -24.93
CA ILE A 523 22.56 -0.72 -24.95
C ILE A 523 21.14 -0.32 -24.53
N THR A 524 20.96 -0.10 -23.23
CA THR A 524 19.64 0.16 -22.62
C THR A 524 19.21 1.63 -22.70
N THR A 525 20.12 2.55 -23.03
CA THR A 525 19.84 3.99 -23.13
C THR A 525 20.52 4.61 -24.35
N GLN A 526 19.89 5.63 -24.95
CA GLN A 526 20.48 6.40 -26.04
C GLN A 526 21.66 7.26 -25.54
N GLY A 527 22.69 7.42 -26.36
CA GLY A 527 23.88 8.21 -26.01
C GLY A 527 24.66 8.68 -27.23
N CYS A 528 25.63 9.55 -27.01
CA CYS A 528 26.48 10.11 -28.04
C CYS A 528 27.86 9.44 -28.02
N VAL A 529 28.19 8.68 -29.04
CA VAL A 529 29.49 8.01 -29.15
C VAL A 529 30.49 8.97 -29.79
N CYS A 530 31.43 9.46 -29.00
CA CYS A 530 32.48 10.41 -29.36
C CYS A 530 33.85 9.71 -29.32
N GLY A 531 34.22 9.00 -30.39
CA GLY A 531 35.42 8.16 -30.40
C GLY A 531 35.22 6.88 -29.57
N SER A 532 35.98 6.70 -28.49
CA SER A 532 35.88 5.53 -27.58
C SER A 532 35.03 5.79 -26.34
N SER A 533 34.36 6.94 -26.26
CA SER A 533 33.58 7.36 -25.10
C SER A 533 32.11 7.55 -25.50
N THR A 534 31.19 7.03 -24.69
CA THR A 534 29.76 7.31 -24.80
C THR A 534 29.42 8.42 -23.81
N LEU A 535 28.86 9.51 -24.30
CA LEU A 535 28.41 10.67 -23.52
C LEU A 535 26.87 10.72 -23.49
N PRO A 536 26.26 11.37 -22.50
CA PRO A 536 24.80 11.55 -22.47
C PRO A 536 24.30 12.40 -23.65
N LEU A 537 22.99 12.52 -23.80
CA LEU A 537 22.39 13.48 -24.74
C LEU A 537 22.43 14.89 -24.14
N ILE A 538 22.76 15.90 -24.95
CA ILE A 538 22.60 17.30 -24.56
C ILE A 538 21.10 17.62 -24.58
N THR A 539 20.51 17.92 -23.42
CA THR A 539 19.13 18.38 -23.31
C THR A 539 19.05 19.88 -23.56
N ASN A 540 18.88 20.26 -24.84
CA ASN A 540 18.55 21.64 -25.22
C ASN A 540 17.18 21.67 -25.89
N THR A 541 16.27 22.49 -25.36
CA THR A 541 14.91 22.66 -25.87
C THR A 541 14.85 23.27 -27.27
N ALA A 542 15.98 23.80 -27.78
CA ALA A 542 16.11 24.33 -29.13
C ALA A 542 16.41 23.27 -30.21
N PHE A 543 16.70 22.01 -29.84
CA PHE A 543 16.97 20.95 -30.82
C PHE A 543 15.69 20.41 -31.43
N THR A 544 15.62 20.36 -32.76
CA THR A 544 14.44 19.90 -33.51
C THR A 544 14.62 18.48 -34.03
N VAL A 545 15.85 17.96 -34.03
CA VAL A 545 16.19 16.60 -34.43
C VAL A 545 17.18 15.98 -33.44
N MET A 546 16.90 14.75 -33.01
CA MET A 546 17.57 14.06 -31.90
C MET A 546 19.10 13.88 -32.08
N THR A 547 19.59 13.91 -33.31
CA THR A 547 21.03 13.85 -33.61
C THR A 547 21.78 15.13 -33.21
N GLU A 548 21.10 16.27 -33.08
CA GLU A 548 21.67 17.53 -32.61
C GLU A 548 22.13 17.45 -31.16
N SER A 549 21.50 16.57 -30.37
CA SER A 549 21.87 16.27 -28.98
C SER A 549 23.28 15.70 -28.81
N CYS A 550 23.96 15.35 -29.91
CA CYS A 550 25.36 14.89 -29.93
C CYS A 550 26.36 15.94 -30.45
N SER A 551 25.92 17.18 -30.66
CA SER A 551 26.76 18.27 -31.17
C SER A 551 27.56 18.98 -30.07
N TYR A 552 28.43 18.22 -29.38
CA TYR A 552 29.29 18.76 -28.34
C TYR A 552 30.23 19.85 -28.89
N THR A 553 30.17 21.05 -28.32
CA THR A 553 31.08 22.16 -28.69
C THR A 553 32.37 22.14 -27.87
N ALA A 554 32.39 21.41 -26.75
CA ALA A 554 33.57 21.06 -25.96
C ALA A 554 33.33 19.71 -25.25
N MET A 555 34.39 18.89 -25.11
CA MET A 555 34.31 17.65 -24.32
C MET A 555 34.19 18.00 -22.83
N PRO A 556 33.23 17.42 -22.08
CA PRO A 556 33.11 17.68 -20.66
C PRO A 556 34.40 17.27 -19.93
N SER A 557 35.06 18.22 -19.27
CA SER A 557 36.29 17.99 -18.52
C SER A 557 35.98 17.73 -17.05
N SER A 558 35.67 16.48 -16.69
CA SER A 558 35.69 16.08 -15.28
C SER A 558 35.81 14.57 -15.12
N SER A 559 36.85 14.16 -14.39
CA SER A 559 37.05 12.85 -13.79
C SER A 559 36.11 12.61 -12.60
N VAL A 560 34.81 12.86 -12.77
CA VAL A 560 33.78 12.56 -11.77
C VAL A 560 32.71 11.74 -12.48
N ALA A 561 32.51 10.51 -11.99
CA ALA A 561 31.35 9.72 -12.35
C ALA A 561 30.10 10.44 -11.86
N ASN A 562 29.14 10.66 -12.75
CA ASN A 562 27.79 11.06 -12.40
C ASN A 562 26.87 9.87 -12.68
N PRO A 563 26.54 9.04 -11.68
CA PRO A 563 25.50 8.04 -11.82
C PRO A 563 24.26 8.56 -11.09
N ILE A 564 23.30 9.12 -11.82
CA ILE A 564 21.93 9.16 -11.31
C ILE A 564 21.15 8.15 -12.12
N THR A 565 21.12 6.93 -11.60
CA THR A 565 20.15 5.89 -11.92
C THR A 565 19.28 5.77 -10.67
N ILE A 566 17.97 6.02 -10.78
CA ILE A 566 17.03 5.69 -9.71
C ILE A 566 16.50 4.30 -10.04
N GLU A 567 17.13 3.28 -9.47
CA GLU A 567 16.65 1.91 -9.31
C GLU A 567 17.43 1.29 -8.14
N THR A 568 16.84 0.34 -7.42
CA THR A 568 17.52 -0.47 -6.39
C THR A 568 18.90 -0.93 -6.90
N GLU A 569 19.99 -0.40 -6.33
CA GLU A 569 21.32 -0.70 -6.87
C GLU A 569 21.74 -2.14 -6.57
N HIS A 570 21.97 -2.90 -7.64
CA HIS A 570 22.87 -4.04 -7.62
C HIS A 570 24.29 -3.52 -7.76
N TYR A 571 25.18 -3.91 -6.86
CA TYR A 571 26.62 -3.67 -7.04
C TYR A 571 27.35 -5.00 -7.22
N THR A 572 28.34 -5.00 -8.12
CA THR A 572 29.20 -6.16 -8.35
C THR A 572 30.56 -5.92 -7.70
N VAL A 573 30.98 -6.85 -6.84
CA VAL A 573 32.31 -6.86 -6.22
C VAL A 573 32.85 -8.28 -6.30
N ASN A 574 34.06 -8.44 -6.84
CA ASN A 574 34.79 -9.71 -6.90
C ASN A 574 33.90 -10.90 -7.29
N CYS A 575 33.25 -10.85 -8.45
CA CYS A 575 32.43 -11.96 -8.95
C CYS A 575 31.19 -12.27 -8.11
N GLN A 576 30.71 -11.35 -7.28
CA GLN A 576 29.43 -11.45 -6.57
C GLN A 576 28.53 -10.27 -6.94
N ALA A 577 27.26 -10.56 -7.26
CA ALA A 577 26.19 -9.59 -7.38
C ALA A 577 25.48 -9.50 -6.03
N CYS A 578 25.56 -8.35 -5.35
CA CYS A 578 24.97 -8.15 -4.04
C CYS A 578 23.72 -7.27 -4.14
N THR A 579 22.71 -7.58 -3.35
CA THR A 579 21.45 -6.84 -3.28
C THR A 579 21.17 -6.46 -1.83
N LEU A 580 20.83 -5.19 -1.59
CA LEU A 580 20.31 -4.69 -0.31
C LEU A 580 18.80 -4.51 -0.42
N VAL A 581 18.07 -5.19 0.45
CA VAL A 581 16.61 -5.18 0.46
C VAL A 581 16.11 -4.16 1.48
N GLY A 582 15.38 -3.14 1.01
CA GLY A 582 14.53 -2.28 1.86
C GLY A 582 15.23 -1.19 2.70
N GLY A 583 16.51 -0.88 2.49
CA GLY A 583 17.19 0.20 3.23
C GLY A 583 17.45 -0.06 4.73
N ILE A 584 17.10 -1.26 5.24
CA ILE A 584 17.22 -1.63 6.68
C ILE A 584 17.73 -3.09 6.85
N ALA A 585 18.36 -3.70 5.84
CA ALA A 585 18.96 -5.02 6.02
C ALA A 585 20.36 -4.90 6.65
N GLU A 586 20.55 -5.50 7.83
CA GLU A 586 21.85 -5.54 8.56
C GLU A 586 22.96 -6.29 7.79
N ALA A 587 22.63 -7.05 6.73
CA ALA A 587 23.60 -7.76 5.89
C ALA A 587 23.14 -7.83 4.40
N PRO A 588 24.03 -7.59 3.43
CA PRO A 588 23.73 -7.77 2.01
C PRO A 588 23.62 -9.25 1.63
N THR A 589 22.72 -9.58 0.69
CA THR A 589 22.64 -10.92 0.10
C THR A 589 23.39 -10.93 -1.22
N CYS A 590 24.44 -11.75 -1.32
CA CYS A 590 25.33 -11.79 -2.49
C CYS A 590 25.24 -13.14 -3.22
N THR A 591 25.07 -13.10 -4.54
CA THR A 591 25.08 -14.28 -5.43
C THR A 591 26.34 -14.29 -6.28
N SER A 592 27.02 -15.43 -6.37
CA SER A 592 28.24 -15.55 -7.18
C SER A 592 27.91 -15.58 -8.68
N VAL A 593 28.60 -14.76 -9.46
CA VAL A 593 28.49 -14.69 -10.93
C VAL A 593 29.25 -15.87 -11.53
N SER A 594 28.52 -16.74 -12.24
CA SER A 594 29.08 -17.94 -12.88
C SER A 594 30.22 -17.60 -13.85
N GLY A 595 31.35 -18.30 -13.75
CA GLY A 595 32.51 -18.12 -14.63
C GLY A 595 33.58 -17.13 -14.15
N CYS A 596 33.36 -16.48 -13.00
CA CYS A 596 34.28 -15.49 -12.45
C CYS A 596 34.96 -16.03 -11.17
N THR A 597 36.30 -15.94 -11.08
CA THR A 597 37.09 -16.49 -9.97
C THR A 597 37.47 -15.38 -8.99
N THR A 598 37.04 -15.50 -7.73
CA THR A 598 37.27 -14.50 -6.68
C THR A 598 38.78 -14.34 -6.40
N THR A 599 39.32 -13.15 -6.63
CA THR A 599 40.65 -12.78 -6.14
C THR A 599 40.51 -12.36 -4.67
N ALA A 600 41.45 -12.79 -3.82
CA ALA A 600 41.35 -12.78 -2.36
C ALA A 600 40.78 -11.48 -1.74
N ALA A 601 40.06 -11.66 -0.63
CA ALA A 601 39.28 -10.69 0.13
C ALA A 601 39.94 -9.30 0.25
N SER A 602 39.51 -8.36 -0.59
CA SER A 602 39.48 -6.96 -0.24
C SER A 602 38.08 -6.65 0.31
N SER A 603 38.04 -6.23 1.57
CA SER A 603 36.85 -5.68 2.20
C SER A 603 36.50 -4.37 1.49
N SER A 604 35.63 -4.40 0.49
CA SER A 604 35.09 -3.18 -0.12
C SER A 604 33.70 -2.91 0.44
N THR A 605 33.74 -2.46 1.69
CA THR A 605 32.67 -1.80 2.43
C THR A 605 32.25 -0.52 1.68
N PRO A 606 30.96 -0.14 1.61
CA PRO A 606 30.56 1.17 1.10
C PRO A 606 31.28 2.27 1.89
N THR A 607 32.05 3.09 1.20
CA THR A 607 32.90 4.10 1.87
C THR A 607 32.05 5.25 2.43
N PHE A 608 30.86 5.50 1.86
CA PHE A 608 29.87 6.49 2.32
C PHE A 608 28.59 6.40 1.44
N ALA A 609 27.38 6.47 2.02
CA ALA A 609 26.10 6.49 1.28
C ALA A 609 25.06 7.41 1.97
N VAL A 610 24.12 7.98 1.22
CA VAL A 610 22.98 8.74 1.77
C VAL A 610 21.70 8.28 1.09
N PHE A 611 20.71 7.86 1.87
CA PHE A 611 19.38 7.47 1.39
C PHE A 611 18.39 8.60 1.64
N LEU A 612 17.47 8.82 0.70
CA LEU A 612 16.38 9.80 0.80
C LEU A 612 15.03 9.09 0.68
N SER A 613 14.03 9.57 1.40
CA SER A 613 12.65 9.14 1.16
C SER A 613 12.10 9.69 -0.16
N ASN A 614 11.00 9.07 -0.62
CA ASN A 614 10.23 9.48 -1.79
C ASN A 614 9.07 10.43 -1.47
N ASN A 615 8.78 10.67 -0.19
CA ASN A 615 7.86 11.70 0.25
C ASN A 615 8.55 13.07 0.10
N SER A 616 7.77 14.14 -0.02
CA SER A 616 8.34 15.48 -0.13
C SER A 616 7.52 16.47 0.68
N LEU A 617 8.21 17.36 1.39
CA LEU A 617 7.65 18.47 2.15
C LEU A 617 7.97 19.76 1.41
N PRO A 618 7.00 20.68 1.23
CA PRO A 618 7.30 21.99 0.65
C PRO A 618 8.32 22.72 1.54
N ILE A 619 9.30 23.36 0.92
CA ILE A 619 10.34 24.17 1.55
C ILE A 619 10.37 25.43 0.70
N GLY A 620 10.23 26.60 1.31
CA GLY A 620 10.06 27.88 0.62
C GLY A 620 11.13 28.29 -0.40
N ASP A 621 11.15 29.58 -0.74
CA ASP A 621 11.85 30.13 -1.90
C ASP A 621 13.38 29.95 -1.94
N GLU A 622 13.90 29.44 -3.07
CA GLU A 622 15.33 29.26 -3.42
C GLU A 622 15.99 30.59 -3.87
N GLY A 623 15.33 31.72 -3.66
CA GLY A 623 15.62 32.99 -4.32
C GLY A 623 16.83 33.80 -3.84
N ASP A 624 17.59 33.37 -2.82
CA ASP A 624 18.88 34.01 -2.57
C ASP A 624 19.88 33.62 -3.67
N ALA A 625 20.60 34.61 -4.19
CA ALA A 625 21.68 34.37 -5.15
C ALA A 625 22.88 33.59 -4.53
N ASN A 626 22.70 32.93 -3.38
CA ASN A 626 23.68 32.09 -2.71
C ASN A 626 23.45 30.57 -2.91
N SER A 627 22.43 30.18 -3.70
CA SER A 627 22.07 28.79 -3.98
C SER A 627 21.74 28.01 -2.70
N GLY A 628 20.83 28.53 -1.86
CA GLY A 628 20.35 27.85 -0.66
C GLY A 628 21.42 27.60 0.41
N LYS A 629 22.54 28.33 0.36
CA LYS A 629 23.65 28.22 1.32
C LYS A 629 23.21 28.55 2.74
N ASP A 630 22.38 29.57 2.92
CA ASP A 630 21.96 30.00 4.26
C ASP A 630 21.04 28.95 4.90
N MET A 631 20.15 28.34 4.10
CA MET A 631 19.34 27.19 4.53
C MET A 631 20.22 25.99 4.88
N ARG A 632 21.18 25.62 4.02
CA ARG A 632 22.14 24.53 4.31
C ARG A 632 22.89 24.75 5.62
N ASP A 633 23.40 25.96 5.83
CA ASP A 633 24.17 26.29 7.04
C ASP A 633 23.27 26.28 8.28
N ALA A 634 22.01 26.71 8.16
CA ALA A 634 21.01 26.65 9.22
C ALA A 634 20.66 25.20 9.59
N VAL A 635 20.30 24.37 8.60
CA VAL A 635 19.98 22.93 8.79
C VAL A 635 21.18 22.19 9.39
N TYR A 636 22.39 22.40 8.85
CA TYR A 636 23.60 21.79 9.38
C TYR A 636 23.85 22.19 10.84
N SER A 637 23.72 23.48 11.17
CA SER A 637 23.92 23.97 12.54
C SER A 637 22.89 23.40 13.51
N LYS A 638 21.64 23.25 13.08
CA LYS A 638 20.53 22.70 13.87
C LYS A 638 20.70 21.21 14.12
N LEU A 639 21.00 20.43 13.09
CA LEU A 639 21.30 19.00 13.24
C LEU A 639 22.56 18.76 14.09
N LYS A 640 23.60 19.57 13.92
CA LYS A 640 24.82 19.48 14.77
C LYS A 640 24.51 19.74 16.24
N ALA A 641 23.59 20.65 16.55
CA ALA A 641 23.19 20.93 17.93
C ALA A 641 22.49 19.75 18.61
N LEU A 642 21.88 18.84 17.85
CA LEU A 642 21.28 17.59 18.37
C LEU A 642 22.32 16.52 18.70
N CYS A 643 23.58 16.70 18.29
CA CYS A 643 24.62 15.68 18.41
C CYS A 643 25.74 16.17 19.34
N PRO A 644 25.69 15.86 20.66
CA PRO A 644 26.69 16.37 21.60
C PRO A 644 28.06 15.75 21.34
N ASP A 645 29.12 16.58 21.39
CA ASP A 645 30.51 16.16 21.13
C ASP A 645 31.03 15.03 22.05
N THR A 646 30.35 14.79 23.17
CA THR A 646 30.72 13.80 24.18
C THR A 646 30.05 12.44 23.98
N ALA A 647 29.14 12.29 23.02
CA ALA A 647 28.42 11.05 22.76
C ALA A 647 28.75 10.48 21.37
N ASN A 648 28.53 9.19 21.20
CA ASN A 648 28.60 8.48 19.93
C ASN A 648 27.21 8.34 19.25
N SER A 649 26.23 9.10 19.72
CA SER A 649 24.86 9.17 19.22
C SER A 649 24.29 10.57 19.43
N CYS A 650 23.36 10.99 18.59
CA CYS A 650 22.60 12.22 18.76
C CYS A 650 21.42 12.04 19.73
N ASP A 651 20.84 13.14 20.20
CA ASP A 651 19.63 13.16 21.00
C ASP A 651 18.42 12.84 20.11
N SER A 652 17.79 11.68 20.38
CA SER A 652 16.63 11.20 19.63
C SER A 652 15.29 11.69 20.15
N LYS A 653 15.28 12.47 21.22
CA LYS A 653 14.05 12.98 21.86
C LYS A 653 13.81 14.45 21.57
N THR A 654 14.86 15.21 21.25
CA THR A 654 14.76 16.64 20.96
C THR A 654 14.61 16.91 19.48
N THR A 655 13.69 17.80 19.15
CA THR A 655 13.53 18.38 17.82
C THR A 655 14.41 19.61 17.67
N ALA A 656 15.04 19.79 16.52
CA ALA A 656 15.66 21.04 16.14
C ALA A 656 14.79 21.76 15.12
N ASP A 657 14.44 23.01 15.39
CA ASP A 657 13.48 23.74 14.57
C ASP A 657 14.11 24.92 13.84
N ILE A 658 13.67 25.16 12.61
CA ILE A 658 13.90 26.38 11.83
C ILE A 658 12.54 27.02 11.65
N ASP A 659 12.28 28.06 12.45
CA ASP A 659 11.05 28.84 12.37
C ASP A 659 11.12 29.84 11.21
N GLU A 660 9.97 30.43 10.86
CA GLU A 660 9.80 31.51 9.89
C GLU A 660 10.24 31.20 8.44
N ILE A 661 9.99 29.98 7.97
CA ILE A 661 10.15 29.61 6.57
C ILE A 661 8.95 30.16 5.79
N PRO A 662 9.15 31.06 4.82
CA PRO A 662 8.04 31.61 4.06
C PRO A 662 7.49 30.56 3.08
N THR A 663 6.17 30.40 3.07
CA THR A 663 5.44 29.54 2.14
C THR A 663 4.23 30.25 1.59
N VAL A 664 3.86 29.94 0.35
CA VAL A 664 2.64 30.49 -0.24
C VAL A 664 1.49 29.52 0.00
N VAL A 665 0.45 30.00 0.69
CA VAL A 665 -0.79 29.28 0.94
C VAL A 665 -1.94 30.21 0.56
N ASP A 666 -2.90 29.72 -0.22
CA ASP A 666 -4.11 30.46 -0.65
C ASP A 666 -3.86 31.85 -1.24
N GLY A 667 -2.75 31.97 -1.97
CA GLY A 667 -2.37 33.21 -2.63
C GLY A 667 -1.71 34.24 -1.72
N GLY A 668 -1.57 33.98 -0.41
CA GLY A 668 -0.83 34.78 0.57
C GLY A 668 0.50 34.14 0.99
N VAL A 669 1.29 34.85 1.80
CA VAL A 669 2.58 34.37 2.34
C VAL A 669 2.45 34.09 3.82
N GLU A 670 2.52 32.82 4.19
CA GLU A 670 2.59 32.37 5.57
C GLU A 670 4.03 32.01 5.98
N TYR A 671 4.27 31.93 7.29
CA TYR A 671 5.58 31.64 7.86
C TYR A 671 5.50 30.41 8.75
N GLU A 672 6.39 29.47 8.50
CA GLU A 672 6.18 28.12 8.96
C GLU A 672 7.45 27.54 9.63
N LYS A 673 7.32 26.44 10.36
CA LYS A 673 8.39 25.86 11.17
C LYS A 673 8.77 24.47 10.64
N LEU A 674 10.03 24.36 10.18
CA LEU A 674 10.62 23.10 9.77
C LEU A 674 11.36 22.46 10.94
N SER A 675 10.94 21.27 11.32
CA SER A 675 11.44 20.51 12.45
C SER A 675 12.29 19.33 12.00
N PHE A 676 13.37 19.05 12.71
CA PHE A 676 14.28 17.93 12.46
C PHE A 676 14.39 17.05 13.70
N THR A 677 14.23 15.74 13.55
CA THR A 677 14.41 14.74 14.62
C THR A 677 15.39 13.69 14.15
N ILE A 678 16.35 13.30 15.00
CA ILE A 678 17.26 12.18 14.71
C ILE A 678 16.77 10.95 15.45
N SER A 679 15.97 10.11 14.80
CA SER A 679 15.34 8.95 15.48
C SER A 679 16.32 7.88 15.92
N ASP A 680 17.44 7.73 15.18
CA ASP A 680 18.51 6.78 15.48
C ASP A 680 19.85 7.31 14.96
N SER A 681 20.94 7.03 15.68
CA SER A 681 22.30 7.38 15.22
C SER A 681 23.40 6.66 16.00
N SER A 682 24.48 6.34 15.27
CA SER A 682 25.75 5.84 15.81
C SER A 682 26.90 6.43 15.02
N TYR A 683 27.98 6.82 15.69
CA TYR A 683 29.23 7.24 15.03
C TYR A 683 30.46 7.07 15.92
N GLY A 684 31.59 6.69 15.31
CA GLY A 684 32.84 6.40 16.00
C GLY A 684 33.66 7.63 16.39
N SER A 685 33.38 8.80 15.79
CA SER A 685 34.12 10.04 16.02
C SER A 685 33.34 11.29 15.58
N SER A 686 33.70 12.44 16.15
CA SER A 686 33.16 13.75 15.71
C SER A 686 33.42 14.03 14.24
N LYS A 687 34.53 13.54 13.68
CA LYS A 687 34.83 13.66 12.26
C LYS A 687 33.84 12.88 11.39
N GLU A 688 33.50 11.64 11.78
CA GLU A 688 32.52 10.81 11.07
C GLU A 688 31.11 11.41 11.16
N LEU A 689 30.74 11.95 12.33
CA LEU A 689 29.52 12.74 12.51
C LEU A 689 29.47 13.94 11.55
N GLU A 690 30.52 14.76 11.52
CA GLU A 690 30.57 15.95 10.64
C GLU A 690 30.45 15.58 9.16
N GLN A 691 31.04 14.46 8.75
CA GLN A 691 30.92 13.93 7.39
C GLN A 691 29.50 13.47 7.06
N MET A 692 28.85 12.73 7.97
CA MET A 692 27.47 12.28 7.80
C MET A 692 26.50 13.45 7.72
N LEU A 693 26.61 14.42 8.62
CA LEU A 693 25.78 15.62 8.62
C LEU A 693 26.00 16.45 7.34
N ALA A 694 27.25 16.70 6.94
CA ALA A 694 27.54 17.50 5.77
C ALA A 694 26.92 16.89 4.49
N ALA A 695 27.01 15.57 4.35
CA ALA A 695 26.45 14.91 3.18
C ALA A 695 24.93 14.74 3.23
N ALA A 696 24.35 14.52 4.42
CA ALA A 696 22.90 14.50 4.58
C ALA A 696 22.29 15.84 4.10
N VAL A 697 22.84 16.96 4.58
CA VAL A 697 22.35 18.29 4.19
C VAL A 697 22.62 18.59 2.73
N ALA A 698 23.80 18.22 2.19
CA ALA A 698 24.10 18.43 0.78
C ALA A 698 23.17 17.63 -0.15
N THR A 699 22.88 16.37 0.20
CA THR A 699 21.99 15.49 -0.57
C THR A 699 20.54 15.98 -0.50
N TRP A 700 20.08 16.38 0.70
CA TRP A 700 18.75 16.98 0.87
C TRP A 700 18.58 18.27 0.08
N GLN A 701 19.60 19.15 0.10
CA GLN A 701 19.58 20.38 -0.68
C GLN A 701 19.49 20.08 -2.19
N GLN A 702 20.29 19.13 -2.68
CA GLN A 702 20.26 18.74 -4.09
C GLN A 702 18.91 18.14 -4.52
N ALA A 703 18.25 17.39 -3.62
CA ALA A 703 16.92 16.87 -3.86
C ALA A 703 15.88 18.01 -3.90
N THR A 704 15.99 18.95 -2.97
CA THR A 704 15.10 20.11 -2.85
C THR A 704 15.19 21.01 -4.09
N SER A 705 16.40 21.34 -4.56
CA SER A 705 16.62 22.20 -5.74
C SER A 705 16.08 21.62 -7.05
N LYS A 706 15.82 20.30 -7.10
CA LYS A 706 15.25 19.63 -8.29
C LYS A 706 13.72 19.64 -8.30
N SER A 707 13.10 20.04 -7.20
CA SER A 707 11.65 19.97 -6.97
C SER A 707 11.07 21.37 -6.74
N CYS A 708 11.60 22.37 -7.43
CA CYS A 708 11.20 23.76 -7.31
C CYS A 708 10.24 24.17 -8.44
N GLN A 709 9.18 24.89 -8.10
CA GLN A 709 8.23 25.48 -9.05
C GLN A 709 8.04 26.97 -8.76
N VAL A 710 7.93 27.77 -9.81
CA VAL A 710 7.54 29.18 -9.67
C VAL A 710 6.02 29.23 -9.51
N VAL A 711 5.56 29.76 -8.38
CA VAL A 711 4.15 30.04 -8.11
C VAL A 711 3.90 31.53 -8.19
N GLU A 712 2.71 31.89 -8.65
CA GLU A 712 2.21 33.26 -8.67
C GLU A 712 1.24 33.44 -7.49
N PHE A 713 1.40 34.53 -6.74
CA PHE A 713 0.58 34.84 -5.56
C PHE A 713 0.29 36.35 -5.51
N LYS A 714 -0.69 36.76 -4.72
CA LYS A 714 -1.12 38.16 -4.64
C LYS A 714 -0.99 38.69 -3.21
N ASP A 715 -0.46 39.89 -3.07
CA ASP A 715 -0.39 40.53 -1.75
C ASP A 715 -0.65 42.04 -1.88
N GLU A 716 -0.95 42.68 -0.76
CA GLU A 716 -1.12 44.12 -0.69
C GLU A 716 0.22 44.84 -0.98
N PRO A 717 0.17 46.02 -1.63
CA PRO A 717 1.37 46.81 -1.89
C PRO A 717 1.96 47.30 -0.58
N ASP A 718 3.29 47.20 -0.43
CA ASP A 718 4.00 47.75 0.71
C ASP A 718 3.70 49.26 0.86
N GLU A 719 2.95 49.64 1.89
CA GLU A 719 2.51 51.02 2.15
C GLU A 719 3.68 52.02 2.25
N THR A 720 4.91 51.53 2.47
CA THR A 720 6.11 52.37 2.59
C THR A 720 6.73 52.76 1.26
N ILE A 721 6.27 52.20 0.14
CA ILE A 721 6.85 52.41 -1.20
C ILE A 721 5.71 52.62 -2.22
N SER A 722 5.89 53.51 -3.20
CA SER A 722 4.87 53.69 -4.25
C SER A 722 4.87 52.50 -5.22
N GLY A 723 3.70 51.85 -5.42
CA GLY A 723 3.50 50.68 -6.28
C GLY A 723 3.77 49.35 -5.57
N CYS A 724 3.80 48.24 -6.31
CA CYS A 724 3.92 46.88 -5.76
C CYS A 724 5.23 46.51 -5.04
N GLY A 725 6.10 47.46 -4.69
CA GLY A 725 7.29 47.17 -3.88
C GLY A 725 8.15 45.98 -4.35
N LYS A 726 8.78 45.28 -3.39
CA LYS A 726 9.42 43.97 -3.60
C LYS A 726 8.56 42.91 -2.92
N SER A 727 8.55 41.70 -3.47
CA SER A 727 7.83 40.55 -2.89
C SER A 727 8.04 40.43 -1.37
N PRO A 728 6.96 40.20 -0.60
CA PRO A 728 7.02 40.01 0.85
C PRO A 728 7.73 38.69 1.23
N VAL A 729 7.81 37.74 0.31
CA VAL A 729 8.76 36.62 0.35
C VAL A 729 10.16 37.21 0.18
N LYS A 730 10.75 37.65 1.29
CA LYS A 730 12.12 38.15 1.31
C LYS A 730 13.07 36.99 1.03
N ARG A 731 14.02 37.24 0.12
CA ARG A 731 15.08 36.31 -0.32
C ARG A 731 16.08 35.90 0.75
N SER A 732 15.92 36.26 2.02
CA SER A 732 16.85 35.93 3.09
C SER A 732 16.10 35.76 4.40
N LEU A 733 16.48 34.77 5.22
CA LEU A 733 15.99 34.63 6.58
C LEU A 733 16.07 36.00 7.29
N PRO A 734 14.96 36.49 7.89
CA PRO A 734 14.94 37.82 8.47
C PRO A 734 16.04 37.97 9.52
N SER A 735 16.71 39.12 9.53
CA SER A 735 17.73 39.38 10.55
C SER A 735 17.07 39.46 11.93
N ARG A 736 17.76 39.02 12.99
CA ARG A 736 17.25 39.07 14.38
C ARG A 736 16.74 40.46 14.82
N LEU A 737 17.21 41.53 14.16
CA LEU A 737 16.80 42.91 14.39
C LEU A 737 15.49 43.29 13.66
N GLU A 738 15.24 42.72 12.48
CA GLU A 738 13.96 42.85 11.77
C GLU A 738 12.85 42.04 12.46
N LEU A 739 13.20 40.86 12.99
CA LEU A 739 12.34 40.03 13.83
C LEU A 739 11.79 40.81 15.04
N ALA A 740 12.66 41.54 15.74
CA ALA A 740 12.26 42.37 16.88
C ALA A 740 11.27 43.47 16.47
N ARG A 741 11.46 44.10 15.30
CA ARG A 741 10.54 45.13 14.79
C ARG A 741 9.19 44.58 14.38
N ARG A 742 9.14 43.41 13.71
CA ARG A 742 7.86 42.80 13.29
C ARG A 742 7.02 42.33 14.47
N ASN A 743 7.65 41.77 15.50
CA ASN A 743 6.96 41.36 16.73
C ASN A 743 6.42 42.56 17.52
N GLU A 744 7.12 43.70 17.51
CA GLU A 744 6.57 44.97 18.03
C GLU A 744 5.37 45.46 17.20
N SER A 745 5.41 45.34 15.87
CA SER A 745 4.29 45.72 14.99
C SER A 745 3.05 44.83 15.19
N ARG A 746 3.22 43.50 15.29
CA ARG A 746 2.12 42.55 15.59
C ARG A 746 1.54 42.76 16.99
N GLY A 747 2.38 43.07 17.98
CA GLY A 747 1.94 43.42 19.34
C GLY A 747 1.14 44.73 19.42
N LEU A 748 1.39 45.69 18.52
CA LEU A 748 0.64 46.93 18.41
C LEU A 748 -0.70 46.78 17.67
N LEU A 749 -0.81 45.84 16.71
CA LEU A 749 -2.08 45.49 16.04
C LEU A 749 -3.03 44.65 16.93
N ALA A 750 -2.49 43.87 17.87
CA ALA A 750 -3.30 43.10 18.83
C ALA A 750 -3.98 43.98 19.92
N ALA A 751 -3.63 45.27 20.02
CA ALA A 751 -4.20 46.21 20.99
C ALA A 751 -5.00 47.32 20.27
N ARG A 752 -6.28 47.03 19.99
CA ARG A 752 -7.35 47.88 19.39
C ARG A 752 -7.39 47.97 17.86
N SER A 753 -8.40 47.31 17.29
CA SER A 753 -9.51 48.02 16.64
C SER A 753 -10.78 47.15 16.63
N PRO A 754 -11.96 47.70 17.00
CA PRO A 754 -13.25 47.03 16.75
C PRO A 754 -13.47 46.92 15.23
N SER A 755 -14.23 45.89 14.85
CA SER A 755 -14.63 45.50 13.50
C SER A 755 -14.60 46.61 12.44
N ILE A 756 -13.89 46.33 11.35
CA ILE A 756 -13.81 47.15 10.12
C ILE A 756 -15.14 47.16 9.33
N GLU A 757 -16.21 46.52 9.82
CA GLU A 757 -17.51 46.47 9.14
C GLU A 757 -18.33 47.77 9.21
N GLU A 758 -17.89 48.83 9.91
CA GLU A 758 -18.71 50.05 10.05
C GLU A 758 -18.00 51.37 9.69
N ARG A 759 -17.15 51.34 8.66
CA ARG A 759 -16.78 52.57 7.93
C ARG A 759 -17.34 52.54 6.51
N LEU A 760 -18.66 52.73 6.44
CA LEU A 760 -19.31 53.34 5.29
C LEU A 760 -18.73 54.75 5.05
N CYS A 761 -17.77 54.84 4.14
CA CYS A 761 -17.74 55.94 3.19
C CYS A 761 -18.22 55.37 1.86
N ASP A 762 -19.51 55.50 1.56
CA ASP A 762 -20.07 55.27 0.22
C ASP A 762 -19.27 56.13 -0.78
N GLY A 763 -18.36 55.47 -1.52
CA GLY A 763 -17.65 56.03 -2.67
C GLY A 763 -16.22 56.57 -2.45
N CYS A 764 -15.46 56.16 -1.42
CA CYS A 764 -14.11 56.72 -1.18
C CYS A 764 -12.95 55.75 -0.97
N ALA A 765 -13.11 54.42 -1.11
CA ALA A 765 -11.94 53.54 -1.19
C ALA A 765 -11.63 53.25 -2.67
N PRO A 766 -10.54 53.79 -3.26
CA PRO A 766 -10.03 53.22 -4.50
C PRO A 766 -9.77 51.73 -4.28
N ALA A 767 -10.05 50.89 -5.28
CA ALA A 767 -9.73 49.48 -5.21
C ALA A 767 -8.29 49.32 -4.69
N VAL A 768 -8.11 48.56 -3.61
CA VAL A 768 -6.78 48.23 -3.09
C VAL A 768 -6.05 47.56 -4.24
N GLU A 769 -4.96 48.17 -4.69
CA GLU A 769 -4.22 47.73 -5.87
C GLU A 769 -3.50 46.42 -5.52
N GLU A 770 -4.16 45.27 -5.75
CA GLU A 770 -3.55 43.96 -5.53
C GLU A 770 -2.31 43.79 -6.40
N CYS A 771 -1.21 43.35 -5.77
CA CYS A 771 0.04 43.15 -6.45
C CYS A 771 0.31 41.67 -6.65
N THR A 772 0.57 41.28 -7.89
CA THR A 772 0.94 39.92 -8.25
C THR A 772 2.47 39.74 -8.14
N TYR A 773 2.88 38.77 -7.35
CA TYR A 773 4.28 38.40 -7.13
C TYR A 773 4.53 36.96 -7.61
N GLN A 774 5.80 36.65 -7.90
CA GLN A 774 6.26 35.29 -8.15
C GLN A 774 7.20 34.86 -7.02
N ALA A 775 7.00 33.65 -6.50
CA ALA A 775 7.92 32.98 -5.59
C ALA A 775 8.31 31.62 -6.17
N THR A 776 9.52 31.14 -5.90
CA THR A 776 9.83 29.73 -6.11
C THR A 776 9.38 28.98 -4.87
N ILE A 777 8.79 27.79 -4.99
CA ILE A 777 8.53 26.89 -3.87
C ILE A 777 9.18 25.57 -4.22
N CYS A 778 10.01 25.08 -3.32
CA CYS A 778 10.69 23.81 -3.47
C CYS A 778 10.03 22.73 -2.63
N ALA A 779 10.39 21.47 -2.86
CA ALA A 779 9.97 20.38 -2.00
C ALA A 779 11.14 19.42 -1.75
N GLY A 780 11.34 18.99 -0.50
CA GLY A 780 12.48 18.17 -0.11
C GLY A 780 12.05 16.92 0.65
N PRO A 781 12.87 15.87 0.69
CA PRO A 781 12.51 14.61 1.29
C PRO A 781 12.26 14.73 2.80
N ASP A 782 11.28 13.97 3.31
CA ASP A 782 10.90 13.95 4.72
C ASP A 782 11.79 13.04 5.60
N HIS A 783 12.65 12.22 5.00
CA HIS A 783 13.65 11.40 5.70
C HIS A 783 14.98 11.35 4.95
N ILE A 784 16.08 11.35 5.70
CA ILE A 784 17.46 11.27 5.21
C ILE A 784 18.24 10.28 6.07
N ASN A 785 18.91 9.31 5.47
CA ASN A 785 19.72 8.33 6.19
C ASN A 785 21.16 8.26 5.65
N PRO A 786 22.12 9.02 6.19
CA PRO A 786 23.53 8.84 5.87
C PRO A 786 24.13 7.61 6.60
N ILE A 787 24.93 6.83 5.86
CA ILE A 787 25.67 5.67 6.35
C ILE A 787 27.14 5.83 5.97
N LEU A 788 28.04 5.64 6.95
CA LEU A 788 29.48 5.74 6.76
C LEU A 788 30.18 4.52 7.37
N ALA A 789 30.98 3.82 6.56
CA ALA A 789 31.78 2.71 7.08
C ALA A 789 32.77 3.19 8.14
N GLY A 790 32.76 2.52 9.29
CA GLY A 790 33.71 2.69 10.38
C GLY A 790 34.48 1.40 10.67
N LYS A 791 35.25 1.41 11.75
CA LYS A 791 36.16 0.30 12.10
C LYS A 791 35.43 -1.02 12.38
N ASP A 792 34.19 -0.95 12.85
CA ASP A 792 33.42 -2.10 13.29
C ASP A 792 32.47 -2.63 12.19
N GLY A 793 32.48 -2.02 11.00
CA GLY A 793 31.72 -2.50 9.83
C GLY A 793 31.10 -1.40 8.99
N ALA A 794 30.43 -1.80 7.90
CA ALA A 794 29.81 -0.91 6.90
C ALA A 794 28.77 0.06 7.47
N TYR A 795 28.12 -0.34 8.56
CA TYR A 795 27.00 0.37 9.18
C TYR A 795 27.33 0.87 10.59
N SER A 796 28.61 0.81 10.97
CA SER A 796 29.05 1.24 12.31
C SER A 796 28.81 2.73 12.56
N ASN A 797 28.80 3.53 11.49
CA ASN A 797 28.28 4.89 11.54
C ASN A 797 27.00 5.01 10.69
N HIS A 798 25.91 5.47 11.30
CA HIS A 798 24.63 5.71 10.65
C HIS A 798 23.86 6.84 11.36
N MET A 799 22.91 7.45 10.67
CA MET A 799 22.00 8.44 11.25
C MET A 799 20.66 8.40 10.51
N ASN A 800 19.54 8.47 11.22
CA ASN A 800 18.21 8.54 10.64
C ASN A 800 17.58 9.90 10.98
N ILE A 801 17.55 10.81 10.02
CA ILE A 801 17.02 12.16 10.16
C ILE A 801 15.60 12.17 9.59
N GLN A 802 14.62 12.44 10.44
CA GLN A 802 13.25 12.72 10.06
C GLN A 802 13.02 14.23 10.03
N LEU A 803 12.31 14.69 9.01
CA LEU A 803 11.87 16.06 8.87
C LEU A 803 10.37 16.11 9.11
N GLY A 804 9.97 16.98 10.03
CA GLY A 804 8.59 17.32 10.30
C GLY A 804 8.33 18.76 9.89
N TRP A 805 7.08 19.06 9.63
CA TRP A 805 6.63 20.37 9.19
C TRP A 805 5.47 20.78 10.09
N LYS A 806 5.60 21.92 10.77
CA LYS A 806 4.62 22.39 11.75
C LYS A 806 4.32 23.86 11.52
N LEU A 807 3.05 24.24 11.66
CA LEU A 807 2.63 25.63 11.58
C LEU A 807 2.51 26.23 12.98
N ASP A 808 2.93 27.49 13.11
CA ASP A 808 2.70 28.27 14.34
C ASP A 808 1.24 28.78 14.31
N GLY A 809 0.28 27.91 14.64
CA GLY A 809 -1.16 28.20 14.60
C GLY A 809 -1.97 27.09 13.91
N ASP A 810 -3.25 27.35 13.66
CA ASP A 810 -4.09 26.50 12.80
C ASP A 810 -3.42 26.42 11.42
N SER A 811 -3.27 25.21 10.93
CA SER A 811 -2.40 24.90 9.80
C SER A 811 -3.02 25.44 8.52
N ALA A 812 -2.51 26.54 7.96
CA ALA A 812 -2.89 27.03 6.64
C ALA A 812 -2.82 25.93 5.56
N PHE A 813 -1.91 24.95 5.69
CA PHE A 813 -1.87 23.78 4.83
C PHE A 813 -3.06 22.83 5.03
N ASP A 814 -3.50 22.64 6.28
CA ASP A 814 -4.72 21.88 6.60
C ASP A 814 -5.98 22.66 6.20
N THR A 815 -6.01 23.99 6.39
CA THR A 815 -7.05 24.88 5.87
C THR A 815 -7.12 24.81 4.34
N PHE A 816 -5.99 24.87 3.62
CA PHE A 816 -5.92 24.69 2.17
C PHE A 816 -6.35 23.29 1.75
N LEU A 817 -5.94 22.24 2.46
CA LEU A 817 -6.39 20.87 2.20
C LEU A 817 -7.90 20.75 2.39
N CYS A 818 -8.43 21.31 3.46
CA CYS A 818 -9.84 21.38 3.78
C CYS A 818 -10.60 22.16 2.72
N GLU A 819 -10.18 23.37 2.35
CA GLU A 819 -10.80 24.19 1.30
C GLU A 819 -10.71 23.50 -0.07
N ALA A 820 -9.58 22.90 -0.43
CA ALA A 820 -9.45 22.16 -1.69
C ALA A 820 -10.31 20.88 -1.73
N ILE A 821 -10.52 20.23 -0.58
CA ILE A 821 -11.44 19.10 -0.43
C ILE A 821 -12.88 19.59 -0.53
N VAL A 822 -13.24 20.69 0.14
CA VAL A 822 -14.57 21.30 0.13
C VAL A 822 -14.93 21.84 -1.25
N ASP A 823 -14.01 22.51 -1.94
CA ASP A 823 -14.19 22.98 -3.32
C ASP A 823 -14.31 21.81 -4.29
N GLY A 824 -13.52 20.76 -4.10
CA GLY A 824 -13.59 19.54 -4.90
C GLY A 824 -14.92 18.81 -4.72
N LEU A 825 -15.41 18.71 -3.48
CA LEU A 825 -16.69 18.10 -3.12
C LEU A 825 -17.87 18.96 -3.59
N SER A 826 -17.78 20.29 -3.46
CA SER A 826 -18.80 21.24 -3.92
C SER A 826 -18.91 21.22 -5.45
N ALA A 827 -17.78 21.23 -6.17
CA ALA A 827 -17.77 21.10 -7.62
C ALA A 827 -18.32 19.74 -8.10
N ALA A 828 -18.04 18.65 -7.37
CA ALA A 828 -18.60 17.34 -7.65
C ALA A 828 -20.11 17.28 -7.38
N ALA A 829 -20.59 17.86 -6.27
CA ALA A 829 -22.01 17.95 -5.93
C ALA A 829 -22.79 18.76 -6.98
N MET A 830 -22.27 19.92 -7.41
CA MET A 830 -22.87 20.74 -8.47
C MET A 830 -22.89 20.02 -9.83
N ALA A 831 -21.94 19.14 -10.11
CA ALA A 831 -21.90 18.37 -11.35
C ALA A 831 -22.90 17.19 -11.36
N VAL A 832 -23.28 16.68 -10.19
CA VAL A 832 -24.13 15.48 -10.05
C VAL A 832 -25.60 15.84 -9.81
N ALA A 833 -25.89 16.95 -9.14
CA ALA A 833 -27.26 17.38 -8.83
C ALA A 833 -27.41 18.92 -8.89
N PRO A 834 -27.40 19.53 -10.09
CA PRO A 834 -27.45 20.99 -10.24
C PRO A 834 -28.73 21.62 -9.68
N GLU A 835 -29.82 20.87 -9.59
CA GLU A 835 -31.09 21.27 -8.93
C GLU A 835 -31.00 21.48 -7.41
N LEU A 836 -29.91 21.04 -6.74
CA LEU A 836 -29.68 21.29 -5.31
C LEU A 836 -28.87 22.58 -5.04
N ALA A 837 -28.48 23.31 -6.08
CA ALA A 837 -27.75 24.58 -5.97
C ALA A 837 -28.67 25.74 -5.54
N GLY A 838 -29.24 25.65 -4.34
CA GLY A 838 -29.68 26.83 -3.59
C GLY A 838 -28.44 27.44 -2.93
N PRO A 839 -28.12 28.73 -3.18
CA PRO A 839 -26.87 29.36 -2.72
C PRO A 839 -26.64 29.40 -1.20
N GLU A 840 -27.54 28.83 -0.38
CA GLU A 840 -27.49 28.89 1.08
C GLU A 840 -27.39 27.50 1.74
N VAL A 841 -27.44 26.38 0.99
CA VAL A 841 -27.57 25.03 1.59
C VAL A 841 -26.22 24.35 1.86
N PHE A 842 -25.16 24.71 1.15
CA PHE A 842 -23.88 24.01 1.24
C PHE A 842 -22.79 24.74 2.04
N GLU A 843 -22.93 26.05 2.28
CA GLU A 843 -21.81 26.84 2.83
C GLU A 843 -21.65 26.78 4.36
N GLU A 844 -22.67 26.44 5.17
CA GLU A 844 -22.60 26.88 6.58
C GLU A 844 -22.50 25.85 7.72
N LEU A 845 -22.73 24.53 7.57
CA LEU A 845 -22.77 23.66 8.78
C LEU A 845 -22.15 22.26 8.70
N GLU A 846 -22.11 21.58 7.55
CA GLU A 846 -21.65 20.16 7.50
C GLU A 846 -20.22 19.97 7.01
N PHE A 847 -19.68 20.90 6.20
CA PHE A 847 -18.30 20.80 5.72
C PHE A 847 -17.29 21.42 6.69
N GLN A 848 -17.67 22.48 7.41
CA GLN A 848 -16.81 23.07 8.44
C GLN A 848 -16.65 22.15 9.66
N SER A 849 -17.65 21.33 10.01
CA SER A 849 -17.52 20.33 11.08
C SER A 849 -16.56 19.20 10.71
N LEU A 850 -16.54 18.79 9.44
CA LEU A 850 -15.59 17.80 8.92
C LEU A 850 -14.13 18.30 9.02
N CYS A 851 -13.92 19.61 8.88
CA CYS A 851 -12.62 20.25 9.02
C CYS A 851 -12.19 20.37 10.49
N ALA A 852 -13.12 20.72 11.39
CA ALA A 852 -12.87 20.73 12.83
C ALA A 852 -12.52 19.33 13.38
N ASP A 853 -13.16 18.28 12.85
CA ASP A 853 -12.86 16.88 13.22
C ASP A 853 -11.48 16.43 12.69
N MET A 854 -11.01 16.98 11.56
CA MET A 854 -9.66 16.76 11.06
C MET A 854 -8.60 17.48 11.93
N GLU A 855 -8.85 18.72 12.32
CA GLU A 855 -7.96 19.48 13.22
C GLU A 855 -7.78 18.77 14.58
N GLU A 856 -8.84 18.19 15.14
CA GLU A 856 -8.78 17.43 16.40
C GLU A 856 -7.96 16.13 16.26
N GLN A 857 -7.95 15.50 15.08
CA GLN A 857 -7.21 14.25 14.84
C GLN A 857 -5.72 14.44 14.51
N PHE A 858 -5.34 15.58 13.90
CA PHE A 858 -3.94 15.87 13.55
C PHE A 858 -3.22 16.76 14.57
N GLY A 859 -3.95 17.44 15.45
CA GLY A 859 -3.40 18.31 16.51
C GLY A 859 -2.99 17.62 17.82
N SER A 860 -3.16 16.30 17.97
CA SER A 860 -2.88 15.55 19.22
C SER A 860 -1.59 14.72 19.21
#